data_AF-A0A7Y4D352-F1
#
_entry.id   AF-A0A7Y4D352-F1
#
_cell.length_a   1.000
_cell.length_b   1.000
_cell.length_c   1.000
_cell.angle_alpha   90.00
_cell.angle_beta   90.00
_cell.angle_gamma   90.00
#
_symmetry.space_group_name_H-M   'P 1'
#
loop_
_entity.id
_entity.type
_entity.pdbx_description
1 polymer ?
#
loop_
_entity_poly.entity_id
_entity_poly.type
_entity_poly.pdbx_seq_one_letter_code
_entity_poly.pdbx_strand_id
1 'polypeptide(L)'
;MATFPTFESVLLQIAKALGANGQMTSKSKSKFKYVEMTMDNLSNTWESILGDIADALGLDERAKKDLISNVTDDYLMHKNIELNVYSSKASQRKIVWHYLARVIIPALARHTVFWQIESKMDEGMPGGRFWYLPAVDSPIEPTQLLLPVPQVLNWLIDLIQNTKTSIANNLNNDLDSVDKYEKVLRNLYNWQKSKSTPEISSIEKTFSDEVNIQFGGCFEPDEKSSQFKQALDFIEKKGLSYDDLQHEIDISCEDLKRILRSECPAAEQQDFVQKLKVRYQAPSSKVIRMRLLIARAIQEGYEQLVKYLTPGVDKLSFDLNENKTLQLVELYNYVYNLTFLAHIQKGSLGDHAENKYFEEQLPSFFRYDLLRIFTSDNEHDIPWSTLDRINCIFSRSGEEDILDNVFPTSQGEFKKMCKLIKEEGDYSNNYLMRRDVLIDKLKQNKSPFKQLQNIDDFDLVYEARIIQANQYSNPNIGDMIVERLKFLEATPTESMKRILFELETHLLLNKFGLKTEEKVSALLDEAKNCDDFEFSKANILRYEALHYIAQNKLKEAEKNLNLAIDECKKYSFGKFRGLLARDAFTLAIANQKLIPNNHEKYFRDMYYWGGLKGEPNIYDVSRKLHEYFWEKLYQCYPNYQLLFASCSSDIEKFSRDFAECIKNGRSIELVLKKHEALKKKQLKYPQADSIILLMMKMSYELLRKLNYNKQMVPTGIANEISDVCNGMIQGIRKVIELWPEIVNITDFKYQTPLMFAANNKDYQTVKALLKSNADLNLQDFTGRTALHAAAASRCCKSASLLLEHGCDATLINEEGATALHTATRMGDLPIIELLIEKRPELLKIEDSKGIIPEQLAREIANNPLAYDVLKNFLLSEGRSIVRHETYKEILEVF
;
A
#
# COMPACT_ATOMS: atom_id res chain seq x y z
N MET A 1 5.42 -9.97 18.90
CA MET A 1 5.52 -8.54 18.51
C MET A 1 4.10 -8.00 18.55
N ALA A 2 3.84 -6.90 19.23
CA ALA A 2 2.51 -6.30 19.32
C ALA A 2 2.27 -5.40 18.09
N THR A 3 2.38 -5.96 16.88
CA THR A 3 2.10 -5.28 15.62
C THR A 3 1.01 -6.00 14.86
N PHE A 4 0.43 -5.32 13.88
CA PHE A 4 -0.31 -6.01 12.83
C PHE A 4 0.60 -7.01 12.10
N PRO A 5 0.08 -8.17 11.69
CA PRO A 5 0.80 -9.02 10.76
C PRO A 5 0.98 -8.26 9.44
N THR A 6 2.19 -8.31 8.86
CA THR A 6 2.40 -7.71 7.54
C THR A 6 1.57 -8.48 6.51
N PHE A 7 0.97 -7.75 5.57
CA PHE A 7 0.17 -8.37 4.51
C PHE A 7 1.01 -9.37 3.70
N GLU A 8 2.29 -9.07 3.47
CA GLU A 8 3.25 -9.95 2.82
C GLU A 8 3.45 -11.27 3.57
N SER A 9 3.44 -11.22 4.91
CA SER A 9 3.48 -12.44 5.73
C SER A 9 2.22 -13.27 5.56
N VAL A 10 1.05 -12.63 5.49
CA VAL A 10 -0.23 -13.31 5.30
C VAL A 10 -0.27 -13.97 3.92
N LEU A 11 0.10 -13.24 2.87
CA LEU A 11 0.14 -13.75 1.50
C LEU A 11 1.07 -14.97 1.35
N LEU A 12 2.25 -14.95 1.98
CA LEU A 12 3.15 -16.10 1.99
C LEU A 12 2.54 -17.33 2.69
N GLN A 13 1.72 -17.14 3.74
CA GLN A 13 1.03 -18.25 4.39
C GLN A 13 -0.10 -18.79 3.51
N ILE A 14 -0.85 -17.93 2.82
CA ILE A 14 -1.89 -18.34 1.86
C ILE A 14 -1.26 -19.16 0.74
N ALA A 15 -0.20 -18.64 0.11
CA ALA A 15 0.54 -19.34 -0.94
C ALA A 15 1.05 -20.70 -0.44
N LYS A 16 1.55 -20.77 0.79
CA LYS A 16 1.98 -22.02 1.42
C LYS A 16 0.83 -23.00 1.64
N ALA A 17 -0.32 -22.55 2.11
CA ALA A 17 -1.48 -23.39 2.36
C ALA A 17 -2.05 -23.99 1.05
N LEU A 18 -1.84 -23.31 -0.07
CA LEU A 18 -2.27 -23.74 -1.41
C LEU A 18 -1.18 -24.49 -2.20
N GLY A 19 0.06 -24.54 -1.71
CA GLY A 19 1.20 -25.16 -2.43
C GLY A 19 1.79 -24.30 -3.54
N ALA A 20 1.45 -23.01 -3.56
CA ALA A 20 1.82 -22.01 -4.56
C ALA A 20 3.15 -21.29 -4.23
N ASN A 21 4.16 -21.99 -3.70
CA ASN A 21 5.37 -21.36 -3.14
C ASN A 21 6.70 -21.93 -3.65
N GLY A 22 6.77 -22.13 -4.96
CA GLY A 22 7.75 -22.98 -5.65
C GLY A 22 9.16 -22.43 -5.87
N GLN A 23 9.44 -21.12 -5.83
CA GLN A 23 10.73 -20.61 -6.37
C GLN A 23 11.53 -19.64 -5.49
N MET A 24 10.98 -19.12 -4.39
CA MET A 24 11.70 -18.13 -3.57
C MET A 24 12.67 -18.76 -2.56
N THR A 25 13.91 -18.24 -2.49
CA THR A 25 14.88 -18.59 -1.45
C THR A 25 14.39 -18.17 -0.06
N SER A 26 14.87 -18.83 1.01
CA SER A 26 14.55 -18.44 2.40
C SER A 26 14.88 -16.97 2.70
N LYS A 27 15.96 -16.45 2.10
CA LYS A 27 16.37 -15.04 2.26
C LYS A 27 15.37 -14.10 1.59
N SER A 28 14.93 -14.42 0.38
CA SER A 28 13.91 -13.64 -0.34
C SER A 28 12.58 -13.67 0.41
N LYS A 29 12.14 -14.82 0.91
CA LYS A 29 10.92 -14.94 1.74
C LYS A 29 10.98 -14.04 2.98
N SER A 30 12.13 -14.02 3.66
CA SER A 30 12.33 -13.14 4.83
C SER A 30 12.26 -11.66 4.45
N LYS A 31 12.93 -11.24 3.37
CA LYS A 31 12.88 -9.84 2.93
C LYS A 31 11.49 -9.41 2.48
N PHE A 32 10.76 -10.26 1.78
CA PHE A 32 9.38 -9.98 1.36
C PHE A 32 8.48 -9.79 2.58
N LYS A 33 8.52 -10.75 3.52
CA LYS A 33 7.74 -10.73 4.77
C LYS A 33 7.85 -9.41 5.54
N TYR A 34 9.04 -8.81 5.58
CA TYR A 34 9.29 -7.57 6.33
C TYR A 34 9.37 -6.31 5.46
N VAL A 35 9.02 -6.41 4.17
CA VAL A 35 9.05 -5.29 3.22
C VAL A 35 10.46 -4.69 3.13
N GLU A 36 11.49 -5.54 3.05
CA GLU A 36 12.91 -5.16 3.02
C GLU A 36 13.55 -5.34 1.63
N MET A 37 12.75 -5.65 0.62
CA MET A 37 13.14 -5.65 -0.79
C MET A 37 13.25 -4.23 -1.35
N THR A 38 13.92 -4.07 -2.49
CA THR A 38 13.76 -2.84 -3.28
C THR A 38 12.30 -2.73 -3.74
N MET A 39 11.81 -1.51 -3.98
CA MET A 39 10.42 -1.26 -4.35
C MET A 39 9.99 -2.11 -5.56
N ASP A 40 10.80 -2.13 -6.63
CA ASP A 40 10.52 -2.91 -7.84
C ASP A 40 10.47 -4.41 -7.57
N ASN A 41 11.44 -4.93 -6.79
CA ASN A 41 11.47 -6.34 -6.45
C ASN A 41 10.29 -6.74 -5.56
N LEU A 42 9.83 -5.86 -4.69
CA LEU A 42 8.65 -6.10 -3.87
C LEU A 42 7.41 -6.21 -4.76
N SER A 43 7.20 -5.27 -5.68
CA SER A 43 6.08 -5.29 -6.64
C SER A 43 6.08 -6.55 -7.49
N ASN A 44 7.22 -6.89 -8.11
CA ASN A 44 7.35 -8.09 -8.94
C ASN A 44 7.11 -9.38 -8.13
N THR A 45 7.52 -9.40 -6.86
CA THR A 45 7.29 -10.55 -5.98
C THR A 45 5.80 -10.69 -5.63
N TRP A 46 5.10 -9.58 -5.41
CA TRP A 46 3.65 -9.58 -5.21
C TRP A 46 2.91 -10.17 -6.40
N GLU A 47 3.20 -9.69 -7.62
CA GLU A 47 2.61 -10.21 -8.86
C GLU A 47 2.88 -11.69 -9.05
N SER A 48 4.13 -12.12 -8.81
CA SER A 48 4.51 -13.54 -8.90
C SER A 48 3.75 -14.41 -7.92
N ILE A 49 3.62 -14.02 -6.65
CA ILE A 49 2.92 -14.84 -5.64
C ILE A 49 1.42 -14.92 -5.95
N LEU A 50 0.79 -13.81 -6.35
CA LEU A 50 -0.63 -13.81 -6.73
C LEU A 50 -0.87 -14.63 -8.00
N GLY A 51 0.06 -14.58 -8.95
CA GLY A 51 0.09 -15.47 -10.12
C GLY A 51 0.13 -16.94 -9.71
N ASP A 52 1.10 -17.32 -8.87
CA ASP A 52 1.25 -18.69 -8.39
C ASP A 52 -0.02 -19.18 -7.65
N ILE A 53 -0.67 -18.31 -6.86
CA ILE A 53 -1.94 -18.63 -6.16
C ILE A 53 -3.07 -18.86 -7.17
N ALA A 54 -3.22 -17.98 -8.16
CA ALA A 54 -4.25 -18.12 -9.18
C ALA A 54 -4.07 -19.40 -10.00
N ASP A 55 -2.82 -19.72 -10.34
CA ASP A 55 -2.45 -20.92 -11.10
C ASP A 55 -2.72 -22.19 -10.27
N ALA A 56 -2.39 -22.19 -8.97
CA ALA A 56 -2.68 -23.30 -8.06
C ALA A 56 -4.18 -23.56 -7.88
N LEU A 57 -5.00 -22.51 -7.93
CA LEU A 57 -6.47 -22.62 -7.91
C LEU A 57 -7.08 -22.89 -9.29
N GLY A 58 -6.27 -22.83 -10.36
CA GLY A 58 -6.72 -23.02 -11.73
C GLY A 58 -7.72 -21.96 -12.21
N LEU A 59 -7.59 -20.73 -11.71
CA LEU A 59 -8.44 -19.61 -12.11
C LEU A 59 -8.22 -19.24 -13.58
N ASP A 60 -9.27 -18.75 -14.24
CA ASP A 60 -9.13 -18.14 -15.56
C ASP A 60 -8.61 -16.69 -15.45
N GLU A 61 -8.33 -16.07 -16.60
CA GLU A 61 -7.77 -14.71 -16.64
C GLU A 61 -8.70 -13.63 -16.07
N ARG A 62 -10.03 -13.83 -16.09
CA ARG A 62 -10.97 -12.87 -15.48
C ARG A 62 -10.91 -13.02 -13.96
N ALA A 63 -11.08 -14.23 -13.45
CA ALA A 63 -11.03 -14.52 -12.02
C ALA A 63 -9.66 -14.17 -11.40
N LYS A 64 -8.57 -14.32 -12.15
CA LYS A 64 -7.23 -13.89 -11.74
C LYS A 64 -7.13 -12.38 -11.56
N LYS A 65 -7.69 -11.59 -12.49
CA LYS A 65 -7.73 -10.12 -12.38
C LYS A 65 -8.58 -9.70 -11.18
N ASP A 66 -9.73 -10.33 -10.99
CA ASP A 66 -10.62 -10.04 -9.87
C ASP A 66 -9.95 -10.37 -8.52
N LEU A 67 -9.22 -11.49 -8.43
CA LEU A 67 -8.39 -11.82 -7.26
C LEU A 67 -7.33 -10.75 -6.98
N ILE A 68 -6.59 -10.32 -8.00
CA ILE A 68 -5.54 -9.31 -7.82
C ILE A 68 -6.13 -7.97 -7.36
N SER A 69 -7.27 -7.56 -7.95
CA SER A 69 -7.98 -6.35 -7.56
C SER A 69 -8.41 -6.40 -6.10
N ASN A 70 -9.16 -7.43 -5.71
CA ASN A 70 -9.68 -7.58 -4.35
C ASN A 70 -8.55 -7.63 -3.30
N VAL A 71 -7.45 -8.33 -3.60
CA VAL A 71 -6.30 -8.39 -2.70
C VAL A 71 -5.60 -7.03 -2.58
N THR A 72 -5.57 -6.25 -3.65
CA THR A 72 -5.02 -4.89 -3.63
C THR A 72 -5.89 -3.96 -2.79
N ASP A 73 -7.21 -4.06 -2.89
CA ASP A 73 -8.14 -3.27 -2.08
C ASP A 73 -8.02 -3.62 -0.59
N ASP A 74 -7.94 -4.92 -0.27
CA ASP A 74 -7.68 -5.41 1.09
C ASP A 74 -6.32 -4.91 1.62
N TYR A 75 -5.30 -4.84 0.77
CA TYR A 75 -3.99 -4.32 1.14
C TYR A 75 -4.03 -2.81 1.44
N LEU A 76 -4.72 -2.02 0.63
CA LEU A 76 -4.89 -0.58 0.88
C LEU A 76 -5.66 -0.33 2.18
N MET A 77 -6.71 -1.12 2.42
CA MET A 77 -7.48 -1.09 3.67
C MET A 77 -6.61 -1.43 4.88
N HIS A 78 -5.83 -2.52 4.79
CA HIS A 78 -4.84 -2.90 5.81
C HIS A 78 -3.88 -1.75 6.11
N LYS A 79 -3.33 -1.09 5.08
CA LYS A 79 -2.42 0.03 5.26
C LYS A 79 -3.09 1.22 5.93
N ASN A 80 -4.31 1.57 5.56
CA ASN A 80 -5.03 2.66 6.21
C ASN A 80 -5.22 2.38 7.72
N ILE A 81 -5.56 1.15 8.10
CA ILE A 81 -5.67 0.75 9.52
C ILE A 81 -4.30 0.78 10.22
N GLU A 82 -3.28 0.18 9.61
CA GLU A 82 -1.91 0.15 10.16
C GLU A 82 -1.39 1.57 10.42
N LEU A 83 -1.68 2.52 9.53
CA LEU A 83 -1.22 3.90 9.61
C LEU A 83 -1.96 4.76 10.66
N ASN A 84 -3.13 4.34 11.13
CA ASN A 84 -3.97 5.14 12.04
C ASN A 84 -4.27 4.44 13.38
N VAL A 85 -3.73 3.25 13.62
CA VAL A 85 -3.91 2.51 14.87
C VAL A 85 -2.58 2.33 15.63
N TYR A 86 -2.63 2.57 16.94
CA TYR A 86 -1.54 2.39 17.88
C TYR A 86 -1.78 1.14 18.73
N SER A 87 -0.81 0.25 18.77
CA SER A 87 -0.93 -1.00 19.54
C SER A 87 -0.95 -0.74 21.05
N SER A 88 -0.37 0.37 21.52
CA SER A 88 -0.26 0.68 22.95
C SER A 88 0.27 -0.53 23.74
N LYS A 89 -0.43 -0.97 24.79
CA LYS A 89 -0.07 -2.14 25.62
C LYS A 89 -0.71 -3.45 25.12
N ALA A 90 -1.35 -3.43 23.95
CA ALA A 90 -2.12 -4.56 23.44
C ALA A 90 -1.25 -5.81 23.20
N SER A 91 -1.69 -6.98 23.65
CA SER A 91 -1.03 -8.24 23.30
C SER A 91 -1.19 -8.55 21.80
N GLN A 92 -0.25 -9.31 21.23
CA GLN A 92 -0.36 -9.72 19.82
C GLN A 92 -1.64 -10.54 19.55
N ARG A 93 -2.15 -11.29 20.54
CA ARG A 93 -3.40 -12.05 20.40
C ARG A 93 -4.60 -11.10 20.31
N LYS A 94 -4.66 -10.08 21.17
CA LYS A 94 -5.68 -9.05 21.15
C LYS A 94 -5.67 -8.27 19.83
N ILE A 95 -4.50 -7.86 19.34
CA ILE A 95 -4.37 -7.17 18.05
C ILE A 95 -4.93 -8.00 16.91
N VAL A 96 -4.48 -9.26 16.78
CA VAL A 96 -4.93 -10.17 15.72
C VAL A 96 -6.44 -10.43 15.85
N TRP A 97 -6.95 -10.67 17.06
CA TRP A 97 -8.36 -10.90 17.32
C TRP A 97 -9.25 -9.76 16.83
N HIS A 98 -8.95 -8.53 17.28
CA HIS A 98 -9.75 -7.37 16.90
C HIS A 98 -9.57 -7.02 15.43
N TYR A 99 -8.39 -7.20 14.85
CA TYR A 99 -8.14 -7.00 13.42
C TYR A 99 -8.93 -8.00 12.55
N LEU A 100 -8.95 -9.28 12.91
CA LEU A 100 -9.73 -10.30 12.21
C LEU A 100 -11.21 -9.98 12.26
N ALA A 101 -11.75 -9.75 13.46
CA ALA A 101 -13.17 -9.48 13.65
C ALA A 101 -13.62 -8.19 12.95
N ARG A 102 -12.81 -7.12 12.99
CA ARG A 102 -13.21 -5.79 12.52
C ARG A 102 -12.95 -5.49 11.06
N VAL A 103 -12.06 -6.26 10.43
CA VAL A 103 -11.51 -5.89 9.13
C VAL A 103 -11.55 -7.09 8.20
N ILE A 104 -10.72 -8.09 8.50
CA ILE A 104 -10.46 -9.17 7.54
C ILE A 104 -11.70 -10.04 7.32
N ILE A 105 -12.36 -10.50 8.38
CA ILE A 105 -13.48 -11.44 8.25
C ILE A 105 -14.69 -10.80 7.55
N PRO A 106 -15.11 -9.56 7.89
CA PRO A 106 -16.12 -8.86 7.12
C PRO A 106 -15.77 -8.65 5.65
N ALA A 107 -14.53 -8.24 5.34
CA ALA A 107 -14.07 -8.04 3.96
C ALA A 107 -14.22 -9.31 3.13
N LEU A 108 -13.65 -10.40 3.66
CA LEU A 108 -13.68 -11.71 3.02
C LEU A 108 -15.12 -12.20 2.79
N ALA A 109 -16.01 -12.00 3.76
CA ALA A 109 -17.42 -12.38 3.62
C ALA A 109 -18.11 -11.63 2.47
N ARG A 110 -17.87 -10.31 2.36
CA ARG A 110 -18.45 -9.49 1.28
C ARG A 110 -17.88 -9.83 -0.09
N HIS A 111 -16.55 -9.89 -0.22
CA HIS A 111 -15.89 -10.27 -1.47
C HIS A 111 -16.36 -11.63 -1.97
N THR A 112 -16.53 -12.59 -1.05
CA THR A 112 -17.02 -13.92 -1.42
C THR A 112 -18.45 -13.89 -1.94
N VAL A 113 -19.36 -13.06 -1.42
CA VAL A 113 -20.72 -12.93 -1.96
C VAL A 113 -20.70 -12.48 -3.42
N PHE A 114 -19.97 -11.40 -3.71
CA PHE A 114 -19.90 -10.85 -5.07
C PHE A 114 -19.26 -11.84 -6.05
N TRP A 115 -18.21 -12.55 -5.61
CA TRP A 115 -17.67 -13.67 -6.37
C TRP A 115 -18.68 -14.78 -6.63
N GLN A 116 -19.47 -15.18 -5.64
CA GLN A 116 -20.46 -16.26 -5.80
C GLN A 116 -21.65 -15.87 -6.68
N ILE A 117 -22.03 -14.59 -6.72
CA ILE A 117 -23.09 -14.09 -7.60
C ILE A 117 -22.63 -14.15 -9.06
N GLU A 118 -21.40 -13.74 -9.35
CA GLU A 118 -20.86 -13.72 -10.71
C GLU A 118 -20.34 -15.09 -11.18
N SER A 119 -19.78 -15.88 -10.28
CA SER A 119 -19.14 -17.17 -10.58
C SER A 119 -19.22 -18.12 -9.37
N LYS A 120 -20.20 -19.05 -9.39
CA LYS A 120 -20.42 -19.99 -8.29
C LYS A 120 -19.25 -20.97 -8.10
N MET A 121 -18.40 -20.75 -7.10
CA MET A 121 -17.29 -21.67 -6.79
C MET A 121 -17.76 -23.01 -6.21
N ASP A 122 -18.95 -23.04 -5.62
CA ASP A 122 -19.56 -24.18 -4.96
C ASP A 122 -20.62 -24.90 -5.82
N GLU A 123 -20.65 -24.62 -7.13
CA GLU A 123 -21.66 -25.18 -8.03
C GLU A 123 -21.73 -26.71 -7.95
N GLY A 124 -22.90 -27.24 -7.56
CA GLY A 124 -23.09 -28.68 -7.37
C GLY A 124 -22.64 -29.25 -6.02
N MET A 125 -22.32 -28.40 -5.05
CA MET A 125 -22.33 -28.79 -3.63
C MET A 125 -23.72 -28.57 -3.02
N PRO A 126 -24.08 -29.31 -1.96
CA PRO A 126 -25.31 -29.11 -1.19
C PRO A 126 -25.55 -27.64 -0.80
N GLY A 127 -26.73 -27.10 -1.17
CA GLY A 127 -27.14 -25.76 -0.78
C GLY A 127 -27.46 -25.64 0.72
N GLY A 128 -27.23 -24.46 1.31
CA GLY A 128 -27.72 -24.13 2.66
C GLY A 128 -26.70 -24.20 3.81
N ARG A 129 -25.41 -24.44 3.53
CA ARG A 129 -24.30 -24.30 4.50
C ARG A 129 -23.04 -23.78 3.82
N PHE A 130 -22.11 -23.21 4.59
CA PHE A 130 -20.80 -22.79 4.09
C PHE A 130 -19.80 -23.94 4.16
N TRP A 131 -19.66 -24.68 3.07
CA TRP A 131 -18.82 -25.89 2.96
C TRP A 131 -17.33 -25.69 3.28
N TYR A 132 -16.88 -24.47 3.08
CA TYR A 132 -15.50 -24.08 3.29
C TYR A 132 -15.24 -23.54 4.69
N LEU A 133 -16.25 -23.47 5.55
CA LEU A 133 -16.13 -23.05 6.95
C LEU A 133 -16.53 -24.20 7.89
N PRO A 134 -16.03 -24.20 9.14
CA PRO A 134 -16.58 -25.06 10.17
C PRO A 134 -18.09 -24.83 10.34
N ALA A 135 -18.87 -25.89 10.39
CA ALA A 135 -20.32 -25.81 10.54
C ALA A 135 -20.83 -26.94 11.45
N VAL A 136 -21.91 -26.69 12.19
CA VAL A 136 -22.58 -27.73 12.97
C VAL A 136 -23.36 -28.68 12.04
N ASP A 137 -23.51 -29.93 12.47
CA ASP A 137 -24.26 -30.96 11.76
C ASP A 137 -25.77 -30.71 11.71
N SER A 138 -26.34 -30.09 12.75
CA SER A 138 -27.72 -29.62 12.80
C SER A 138 -27.81 -28.27 13.50
N PRO A 139 -28.58 -27.30 12.97
CA PRO A 139 -28.79 -26.01 13.62
C PRO A 139 -29.75 -26.08 14.81
N ILE A 140 -30.56 -27.14 14.92
CA ILE A 140 -31.58 -27.28 15.98
C ILE A 140 -30.99 -28.00 17.21
N GLU A 141 -30.28 -29.10 16.96
CA GLU A 141 -29.62 -29.92 17.99
C GLU A 141 -28.21 -30.25 17.51
N PRO A 142 -27.23 -29.34 17.66
CA PRO A 142 -25.86 -29.57 17.23
C PRO A 142 -25.23 -30.68 18.06
N THR A 143 -24.70 -31.72 17.41
CA THR A 143 -24.01 -32.84 18.07
C THR A 143 -22.51 -32.87 17.79
N GLN A 144 -22.09 -32.28 16.65
CA GLN A 144 -20.69 -32.24 16.24
C GLN A 144 -20.39 -31.04 15.35
N LEU A 145 -19.12 -30.61 15.38
CA LEU A 145 -18.57 -29.63 14.45
C LEU A 145 -17.94 -30.34 13.24
N LEU A 146 -18.41 -30.01 12.04
CA LEU A 146 -17.89 -30.50 10.77
C LEU A 146 -16.85 -29.50 10.23
N LEU A 147 -15.62 -29.96 10.04
CA LEU A 147 -14.55 -29.14 9.44
C LEU A 147 -14.63 -29.16 7.90
N PRO A 148 -14.03 -28.18 7.20
CA PRO A 148 -14.16 -28.05 5.74
C PRO A 148 -13.73 -29.28 4.92
N VAL A 149 -12.61 -29.92 5.26
CA VAL A 149 -12.13 -31.09 4.49
C VAL A 149 -13.10 -32.27 4.60
N PRO A 150 -13.53 -32.71 5.81
CA PRO A 150 -14.57 -33.72 5.94
C PRO A 150 -15.83 -33.43 5.14
N GLN A 151 -16.29 -32.17 5.10
CA GLN A 151 -17.44 -31.77 4.30
C GLN A 151 -17.22 -32.08 2.81
N VAL A 152 -16.15 -31.55 2.21
CA VAL A 152 -15.84 -31.79 0.78
C VAL A 152 -15.61 -33.27 0.47
N LEU A 153 -14.98 -34.03 1.38
CA LEU A 153 -14.81 -35.48 1.20
C LEU A 153 -16.15 -36.22 1.18
N ASN A 154 -17.09 -35.85 2.06
CA ASN A 154 -18.42 -36.47 2.09
C ASN A 154 -19.18 -36.23 0.77
N TRP A 155 -19.12 -35.01 0.23
CA TRP A 155 -19.70 -34.70 -1.08
C TRP A 155 -19.09 -35.54 -2.19
N LEU A 156 -17.76 -35.63 -2.24
CA LEU A 156 -17.08 -36.36 -3.30
C LEU A 156 -17.36 -37.88 -3.23
N ILE A 157 -17.37 -38.45 -2.02
CA ILE A 157 -17.71 -39.86 -1.82
C ILE A 157 -19.16 -40.13 -2.26
N ASP A 158 -20.10 -39.23 -1.93
CA ASP A 158 -21.49 -39.33 -2.36
C ASP A 158 -21.65 -39.32 -3.89
N LEU A 159 -20.90 -38.49 -4.61
CA LEU A 159 -20.95 -38.46 -6.08
C LEU A 159 -20.28 -39.68 -6.73
N ILE A 160 -19.24 -40.23 -6.11
CA ILE A 160 -18.57 -41.43 -6.63
C ILE A 160 -19.44 -42.69 -6.44
N GLN A 161 -20.23 -42.76 -5.36
CA GLN A 161 -20.95 -43.98 -4.95
C GLN A 161 -22.43 -44.02 -5.35
N ASN A 162 -22.90 -45.23 -5.66
CA ASN A 162 -24.28 -45.52 -6.09
C ASN A 162 -25.31 -45.60 -4.94
N THR A 163 -24.92 -45.88 -3.69
CA THR A 163 -25.83 -46.11 -2.54
C THR A 163 -25.18 -45.73 -1.19
N LYS A 164 -25.97 -45.35 -0.17
CA LYS A 164 -25.52 -45.06 1.22
C LYS A 164 -24.85 -46.26 1.94
N THR A 165 -24.95 -47.47 1.40
CA THR A 165 -24.34 -48.70 1.96
C THR A 165 -22.86 -48.86 1.55
N SER A 166 -22.00 -48.34 2.42
CA SER A 166 -20.61 -48.74 2.73
C SER A 166 -20.01 -49.92 1.93
N ILE A 167 -19.03 -49.61 1.08
CA ILE A 167 -17.94 -50.54 0.67
C ILE A 167 -17.00 -50.83 1.86
N ALA A 168 -17.09 -50.09 2.97
CA ALA A 168 -16.18 -50.22 4.10
C ALA A 168 -16.26 -51.58 4.82
N ASN A 169 -17.27 -52.42 4.53
CA ASN A 169 -17.36 -53.77 5.09
C ASN A 169 -16.70 -54.88 4.24
N ASN A 170 -16.31 -54.61 2.98
CA ASN A 170 -15.82 -55.65 2.04
C ASN A 170 -14.39 -55.40 1.49
N LEU A 171 -13.61 -54.48 2.07
CA LEU A 171 -12.23 -54.18 1.61
C LEU A 171 -11.14 -55.13 2.15
N ASN A 172 -11.54 -56.31 2.62
CA ASN A 172 -10.63 -57.42 2.91
C ASN A 172 -11.01 -58.58 1.99
N ASN A 173 -10.54 -58.56 0.74
CA ASN A 173 -9.91 -59.69 0.06
C ASN A 173 -9.62 -59.33 -1.39
N ASP A 174 -8.46 -59.81 -1.83
CA ASP A 174 -7.95 -59.90 -3.21
C ASP A 174 -7.21 -58.69 -3.79
N LEU A 175 -5.90 -58.91 -3.90
CA LEU A 175 -4.90 -58.12 -4.59
C LEU A 175 -4.80 -58.59 -6.05
N ASP A 176 -4.32 -57.67 -6.89
CA ASP A 176 -3.73 -57.88 -8.22
C ASP A 176 -4.67 -57.90 -9.44
N SER A 177 -5.23 -56.73 -9.81
CA SER A 177 -4.86 -56.01 -11.04
C SER A 177 -5.77 -54.79 -11.27
N VAL A 178 -5.15 -53.61 -11.36
CA VAL A 178 -5.57 -52.38 -12.04
C VAL A 178 -7.06 -52.01 -11.96
N ASP A 179 -7.40 -51.22 -10.95
CA ASP A 179 -8.28 -50.08 -11.22
C ASP A 179 -7.79 -48.82 -10.52
N LYS A 180 -7.50 -47.76 -11.30
CA LYS A 180 -7.14 -46.44 -10.75
C LYS A 180 -8.27 -45.92 -9.84
N TYR A 181 -9.50 -46.37 -10.09
CA TYR A 181 -10.72 -46.09 -9.33
C TYR A 181 -10.69 -46.55 -7.86
N GLU A 182 -10.35 -47.81 -7.58
CA GLU A 182 -10.33 -48.33 -6.21
C GLU A 182 -9.28 -47.63 -5.34
N LYS A 183 -8.18 -47.20 -5.95
CA LYS A 183 -7.12 -46.42 -5.30
C LYS A 183 -7.62 -45.04 -4.86
N VAL A 184 -8.44 -44.37 -5.67
CA VAL A 184 -9.06 -43.07 -5.34
C VAL A 184 -9.99 -43.22 -4.14
N LEU A 185 -10.91 -44.19 -4.16
CA LEU A 185 -11.83 -44.45 -3.04
C LEU A 185 -11.10 -44.81 -1.76
N ARG A 186 -10.07 -45.66 -1.84
CA ARG A 186 -9.23 -46.01 -0.67
C ARG A 186 -8.56 -44.78 -0.07
N ASN A 187 -8.01 -43.88 -0.90
CA ASN A 187 -7.40 -42.64 -0.42
C ASN A 187 -8.43 -41.73 0.27
N LEU A 188 -9.61 -41.56 -0.31
CA LEU A 188 -10.69 -40.75 0.27
C LEU A 188 -11.13 -41.25 1.64
N TYR A 189 -11.38 -42.55 1.78
CA TYR A 189 -11.73 -43.15 3.06
C TYR A 189 -10.59 -43.08 4.08
N ASN A 190 -9.34 -43.21 3.64
CA ASN A 190 -8.19 -43.03 4.52
C ASN A 190 -8.12 -41.60 5.07
N TRP A 191 -8.32 -40.58 4.23
CA TRP A 191 -8.36 -39.19 4.68
C TRP A 191 -9.54 -38.89 5.61
N GLN A 192 -10.71 -39.48 5.35
CA GLN A 192 -11.87 -39.36 6.23
C GLN A 192 -11.61 -40.01 7.61
N LYS A 193 -10.97 -41.19 7.65
CA LYS A 193 -10.65 -41.93 8.89
C LYS A 193 -9.47 -41.34 9.66
N SER A 194 -8.45 -40.83 8.99
CA SER A 194 -7.22 -40.35 9.64
C SER A 194 -7.42 -39.08 10.46
N LYS A 195 -8.55 -38.37 10.27
CA LYS A 195 -8.86 -37.07 10.89
C LYS A 195 -7.77 -36.01 10.67
N SER A 196 -6.87 -36.23 9.71
CA SER A 196 -5.74 -35.38 9.39
C SER A 196 -5.94 -34.74 8.02
N THR A 197 -5.50 -33.49 7.89
CA THR A 197 -5.61 -32.73 6.65
C THR A 197 -4.73 -33.36 5.55
N PRO A 198 -5.26 -33.69 4.36
CA PRO A 198 -4.50 -34.35 3.30
C PRO A 198 -3.36 -33.46 2.78
N GLU A 199 -2.26 -34.10 2.36
CA GLU A 199 -1.14 -33.39 1.72
C GLU A 199 -1.50 -32.97 0.30
N ILE A 200 -1.05 -31.77 -0.11
CA ILE A 200 -1.25 -31.24 -1.47
C ILE A 200 -0.74 -32.23 -2.53
N SER A 201 0.46 -32.77 -2.34
CA SER A 201 1.03 -33.76 -3.27
C SER A 201 0.20 -35.03 -3.41
N SER A 202 -0.54 -35.39 -2.35
CA SER A 202 -1.43 -36.56 -2.35
C SER A 202 -2.75 -36.26 -3.07
N ILE A 203 -3.27 -35.03 -2.96
CA ILE A 203 -4.44 -34.56 -3.72
C ILE A 203 -4.12 -34.58 -5.22
N GLU A 204 -3.01 -33.96 -5.62
CA GLU A 204 -2.56 -33.89 -7.03
C GLU A 204 -2.37 -35.28 -7.65
N LYS A 205 -1.71 -36.19 -6.94
CA LYS A 205 -1.50 -37.57 -7.43
C LYS A 205 -2.79 -38.38 -7.50
N THR A 206 -3.75 -38.14 -6.61
CA THR A 206 -5.01 -38.89 -6.58
C THR A 206 -5.95 -38.42 -7.69
N PHE A 207 -5.93 -37.12 -7.99
CA PHE A 207 -6.81 -36.49 -8.98
C PHE A 207 -6.01 -35.89 -10.13
N SER A 208 -5.10 -36.63 -10.76
CA SER A 208 -4.40 -36.14 -11.96
C SER A 208 -5.35 -36.04 -13.17
N ASP A 209 -5.00 -35.25 -14.17
CA ASP A 209 -5.82 -35.09 -15.39
C ASP A 209 -5.97 -36.40 -16.20
N GLU A 210 -5.12 -37.40 -15.94
CA GLU A 210 -5.17 -38.73 -16.57
C GLU A 210 -6.06 -39.75 -15.84
N VAL A 211 -6.67 -39.40 -14.71
CA VAL A 211 -7.53 -40.32 -13.93
C VAL A 211 -8.97 -40.18 -14.41
N ASN A 212 -9.54 -41.29 -14.88
CA ASN A 212 -10.96 -41.38 -15.21
C ASN A 212 -11.73 -41.89 -14.00
N ILE A 213 -12.62 -41.05 -13.44
CA ILE A 213 -13.41 -41.37 -12.24
C ILE A 213 -14.82 -41.72 -12.68
N GLN A 214 -15.33 -42.87 -12.22
CA GLN A 214 -16.75 -43.22 -12.41
C GLN A 214 -17.58 -42.57 -11.30
N PHE A 215 -18.57 -41.76 -11.68
CA PHE A 215 -19.49 -41.10 -10.76
C PHE A 215 -20.86 -41.77 -10.77
N GLY A 216 -21.02 -42.84 -9.99
CA GLY A 216 -22.29 -43.56 -9.89
C GLY A 216 -23.38 -42.78 -9.15
N GLY A 217 -23.00 -41.79 -8.35
CA GLY A 217 -23.89 -40.97 -7.56
C GLY A 217 -24.42 -39.72 -8.25
N CYS A 218 -24.15 -39.56 -9.55
CA CYS A 218 -24.54 -38.39 -10.33
C CYS A 218 -25.91 -38.51 -11.00
N PHE A 219 -26.51 -37.37 -11.32
CA PHE A 219 -27.80 -37.27 -12.00
C PHE A 219 -27.65 -36.61 -13.37
N GLU A 220 -27.70 -37.43 -14.42
CA GLU A 220 -27.66 -37.00 -15.82
C GLU A 220 -28.91 -37.53 -16.54
N PRO A 221 -30.03 -36.77 -16.52
CA PRO A 221 -31.26 -37.24 -17.13
C PRO A 221 -31.19 -37.20 -18.65
N ASP A 222 -31.73 -38.21 -19.32
CA ASP A 222 -31.85 -38.23 -20.77
C ASP A 222 -33.04 -37.38 -21.27
N GLU A 223 -32.99 -36.97 -22.54
CA GLU A 223 -34.10 -36.25 -23.19
C GLU A 223 -35.19 -37.18 -23.72
N LYS A 224 -34.99 -38.51 -23.63
CA LYS A 224 -35.87 -39.52 -24.24
C LYS A 224 -37.10 -39.81 -23.39
N SER A 225 -37.04 -39.53 -22.09
CA SER A 225 -38.12 -39.77 -21.14
C SER A 225 -38.33 -38.58 -20.21
N SER A 226 -39.41 -38.59 -19.41
CA SER A 226 -39.70 -37.49 -18.49
C SER A 226 -38.56 -37.30 -17.49
N GLN A 227 -37.83 -36.19 -17.59
CA GLN A 227 -36.71 -35.85 -16.70
C GLN A 227 -37.16 -35.72 -15.25
N PHE A 228 -38.39 -35.27 -15.01
CA PHE A 228 -38.97 -35.20 -13.68
C PHE A 228 -39.20 -36.59 -13.08
N LYS A 229 -39.65 -37.56 -13.88
CA LYS A 229 -39.77 -38.95 -13.44
C LYS A 229 -38.40 -39.57 -13.14
N GLN A 230 -37.42 -39.34 -14.02
CA GLN A 230 -36.03 -39.76 -13.79
C GLN A 230 -35.45 -39.17 -12.50
N ALA A 231 -35.79 -37.91 -12.17
CA ALA A 231 -35.40 -37.27 -10.93
C ALA A 231 -36.02 -37.94 -9.69
N LEU A 232 -37.31 -38.26 -9.71
CA LEU A 232 -37.97 -38.98 -8.60
C LEU A 232 -37.36 -40.38 -8.41
N ASP A 233 -37.15 -41.12 -9.49
CA ASP A 233 -36.52 -42.45 -9.45
C ASP A 233 -35.09 -42.37 -8.90
N PHE A 234 -34.34 -41.32 -9.25
CA PHE A 234 -32.99 -41.07 -8.73
C PHE A 234 -33.01 -40.80 -7.21
N ILE A 235 -33.93 -39.97 -6.73
CA ILE A 235 -34.10 -39.67 -5.30
C ILE A 235 -34.46 -40.92 -4.50
N GLU A 236 -35.39 -41.73 -5.01
CA GLU A 236 -35.78 -43.00 -4.40
C GLU A 236 -34.58 -43.96 -4.32
N LYS A 237 -33.82 -44.11 -5.42
CA LYS A 237 -32.62 -44.94 -5.47
C LYS A 237 -31.54 -44.49 -4.48
N LYS A 238 -31.35 -43.19 -4.30
CA LYS A 238 -30.39 -42.62 -3.33
C LYS A 238 -30.88 -42.72 -1.87
N GLY A 239 -32.18 -42.98 -1.64
CA GLY A 239 -32.77 -43.05 -0.30
C GLY A 239 -32.71 -41.71 0.42
N LEU A 240 -33.06 -40.64 -0.28
CA LEU A 240 -33.08 -39.27 0.25
C LEU A 240 -34.51 -38.90 0.67
N SER A 241 -34.64 -38.37 1.89
CA SER A 241 -35.89 -37.80 2.39
C SER A 241 -36.05 -36.33 1.97
N TYR A 242 -37.24 -35.77 2.15
CA TYR A 242 -37.44 -34.33 1.98
C TYR A 242 -36.58 -33.51 2.96
N ASP A 243 -36.29 -34.06 4.16
CA ASP A 243 -35.43 -33.42 5.16
C ASP A 243 -33.95 -33.47 4.75
N ASP A 244 -33.51 -34.51 4.04
CA ASP A 244 -32.16 -34.54 3.46
C ASP A 244 -32.07 -33.53 2.31
N LEU A 245 -33.05 -33.54 1.39
CA LEU A 245 -33.03 -32.74 0.17
C LEU A 245 -33.09 -31.22 0.41
N GLN A 246 -33.79 -30.76 1.44
CA GLN A 246 -33.84 -29.33 1.77
C GLN A 246 -32.47 -28.75 2.15
N HIS A 247 -31.52 -29.62 2.53
CA HIS A 247 -30.15 -29.27 2.85
C HIS A 247 -29.18 -29.59 1.70
N GLU A 248 -29.68 -30.09 0.57
CA GLU A 248 -28.89 -30.41 -0.61
C GLU A 248 -29.21 -29.54 -1.81
N ILE A 249 -30.45 -29.08 -1.95
CA ILE A 249 -30.89 -28.19 -3.02
C ILE A 249 -31.71 -27.05 -2.43
N ASP A 250 -31.62 -25.87 -3.05
CA ASP A 250 -32.30 -24.65 -2.59
C ASP A 250 -33.81 -24.67 -2.86
N ILE A 251 -34.55 -25.52 -2.14
CA ILE A 251 -36.00 -25.68 -2.20
C ILE A 251 -36.52 -25.89 -0.77
N SER A 252 -37.60 -25.19 -0.43
CA SER A 252 -38.19 -25.28 0.91
C SER A 252 -38.70 -26.69 1.23
N CYS A 253 -38.69 -27.06 2.53
CA CYS A 253 -39.23 -28.33 3.00
C CYS A 253 -40.68 -28.57 2.54
N GLU A 254 -41.50 -27.51 2.59
CA GLU A 254 -42.91 -27.54 2.22
C GLU A 254 -43.09 -27.78 0.72
N ASP A 255 -42.29 -27.10 -0.10
CA ASP A 255 -42.28 -27.31 -1.55
C ASP A 255 -41.76 -28.70 -1.92
N LEU A 256 -40.70 -29.20 -1.26
CA LEU A 256 -40.20 -30.54 -1.50
C LEU A 256 -41.24 -31.62 -1.19
N LYS A 257 -42.00 -31.49 -0.10
CA LYS A 257 -43.10 -32.42 0.23
C LYS A 257 -44.16 -32.48 -0.87
N ARG A 258 -44.48 -31.33 -1.48
CA ARG A 258 -45.45 -31.19 -2.57
C ARG A 258 -44.87 -31.72 -3.90
N ILE A 259 -43.63 -31.33 -4.24
CA ILE A 259 -42.92 -31.72 -5.47
C ILE A 259 -42.71 -33.22 -5.51
N LEU A 260 -42.25 -33.85 -4.42
CA LEU A 260 -42.02 -35.30 -4.38
C LEU A 260 -43.32 -36.13 -4.51
N ARG A 261 -44.49 -35.52 -4.24
CA ARG A 261 -45.82 -36.12 -4.49
C ARG A 261 -46.36 -35.84 -5.88
N SER A 262 -45.59 -35.16 -6.73
CA SER A 262 -46.01 -34.67 -8.05
C SER A 262 -47.20 -33.68 -8.00
N GLU A 263 -47.37 -32.97 -6.88
CA GLU A 263 -48.45 -32.00 -6.65
C GLU A 263 -48.02 -30.55 -7.02
N CYS A 264 -47.22 -30.38 -8.07
CA CYS A 264 -46.65 -29.07 -8.46
C CYS A 264 -46.75 -28.77 -9.97
N PRO A 265 -46.76 -27.48 -10.37
CA PRO A 265 -46.75 -27.06 -11.77
C PRO A 265 -45.47 -27.48 -12.53
N ALA A 266 -45.55 -27.56 -13.86
CA ALA A 266 -44.43 -27.95 -14.72
C ALA A 266 -43.16 -27.06 -14.54
N ALA A 267 -43.34 -25.78 -14.21
CA ALA A 267 -42.21 -24.88 -13.94
C ALA A 267 -41.42 -25.29 -12.69
N GLU A 268 -42.11 -25.68 -11.61
CA GLU A 268 -41.47 -26.17 -10.37
C GLU A 268 -40.82 -27.54 -10.59
N GLN A 269 -41.41 -28.39 -11.44
CA GLN A 269 -40.80 -29.67 -11.85
C GLN A 269 -39.48 -29.45 -12.60
N GLN A 270 -39.44 -28.48 -13.52
CA GLN A 270 -38.23 -28.12 -14.26
C GLN A 270 -37.16 -27.51 -13.34
N ASP A 271 -37.54 -26.62 -12.42
CA ASP A 271 -36.62 -26.05 -11.43
C ASP A 271 -36.03 -27.13 -10.52
N PHE A 272 -36.85 -28.06 -10.03
CA PHE A 272 -36.40 -29.22 -9.24
C PHE A 272 -35.39 -30.09 -10.00
N VAL A 273 -35.70 -30.46 -11.24
CA VAL A 273 -34.79 -31.23 -12.11
C VAL A 273 -33.48 -30.47 -12.32
N GLN A 274 -33.54 -29.17 -12.59
CA GLN A 274 -32.34 -28.37 -12.83
C GLN A 274 -31.47 -28.26 -11.57
N LYS A 275 -32.07 -28.05 -10.40
CA LYS A 275 -31.35 -28.02 -9.12
C LYS A 275 -30.71 -29.37 -8.78
N LEU A 276 -31.39 -30.48 -9.08
CA LEU A 276 -30.80 -31.82 -8.96
C LEU A 276 -29.65 -32.06 -9.94
N LYS A 277 -29.79 -31.64 -11.20
CA LYS A 277 -28.73 -31.74 -12.20
C LYS A 277 -27.48 -31.00 -11.74
N VAL A 278 -27.65 -29.78 -11.20
CA VAL A 278 -26.54 -29.00 -10.65
C VAL A 278 -25.93 -29.72 -9.44
N ARG A 279 -26.72 -30.09 -8.43
CA ARG A 279 -26.25 -30.74 -7.18
C ARG A 279 -25.51 -32.07 -7.43
N TYR A 280 -25.98 -32.87 -8.37
CA TYR A 280 -25.43 -34.20 -8.63
C TYR A 280 -24.70 -34.27 -9.98
N GLN A 281 -24.16 -33.16 -10.49
CA GLN A 281 -23.33 -33.18 -11.70
C GLN A 281 -21.97 -33.87 -11.43
N ALA A 282 -21.41 -34.51 -12.45
CA ALA A 282 -20.07 -35.08 -12.37
C ALA A 282 -19.00 -33.96 -12.38
N PRO A 283 -18.18 -33.81 -11.31
CA PRO A 283 -17.15 -32.78 -11.27
C PRO A 283 -15.90 -33.24 -12.05
N SER A 284 -15.21 -32.29 -12.67
CA SER A 284 -13.89 -32.57 -13.26
C SER A 284 -12.82 -32.76 -12.18
N SER A 285 -11.73 -33.46 -12.50
CA SER A 285 -10.56 -33.58 -11.61
C SER A 285 -10.02 -32.20 -11.18
N LYS A 286 -10.04 -31.21 -12.08
CA LYS A 286 -9.66 -29.82 -11.77
C LYS A 286 -10.53 -29.23 -10.66
N VAL A 287 -11.85 -29.38 -10.75
CA VAL A 287 -12.80 -28.88 -9.74
C VAL A 287 -12.60 -29.60 -8.40
N ILE A 288 -12.37 -30.92 -8.41
CA ILE A 288 -12.09 -31.69 -7.20
C ILE A 288 -10.82 -31.18 -6.50
N ARG A 289 -9.72 -31.01 -7.25
CA ARG A 289 -8.45 -30.49 -6.71
C ARG A 289 -8.65 -29.11 -6.09
N MET A 290 -9.26 -28.17 -6.82
CA MET A 290 -9.54 -26.81 -6.34
C MET A 290 -10.32 -26.83 -5.02
N ARG A 291 -11.42 -27.59 -4.94
CA ARG A 291 -12.27 -27.68 -3.73
C ARG A 291 -11.52 -28.25 -2.54
N LEU A 292 -10.75 -29.31 -2.74
CA LEU A 292 -9.96 -29.93 -1.69
C LEU A 292 -8.83 -28.99 -1.22
N LEU A 293 -8.19 -28.24 -2.12
CA LEU A 293 -7.16 -27.26 -1.78
C LEU A 293 -7.73 -26.10 -0.95
N ILE A 294 -8.88 -25.55 -1.34
CA ILE A 294 -9.56 -24.47 -0.60
C ILE A 294 -9.98 -24.97 0.79
N ALA A 295 -10.67 -26.12 0.86
CA ALA A 295 -11.11 -26.70 2.13
C ALA A 295 -9.93 -27.02 3.06
N ARG A 296 -8.84 -27.56 2.50
CA ARG A 296 -7.58 -27.78 3.21
C ARG A 296 -7.02 -26.48 3.78
N ALA A 297 -6.90 -25.44 2.95
CA ALA A 297 -6.30 -24.18 3.34
C ALA A 297 -7.09 -23.51 4.46
N ILE A 298 -8.42 -23.50 4.36
CA ILE A 298 -9.29 -22.90 5.40
C ILE A 298 -9.29 -23.73 6.67
N GLN A 299 -9.34 -25.07 6.58
CA GLN A 299 -9.23 -25.93 7.77
C GLN A 299 -7.88 -25.74 8.47
N GLU A 300 -6.78 -25.71 7.74
CA GLU A 300 -5.45 -25.46 8.30
C GLU A 300 -5.38 -24.08 8.98
N GLY A 301 -5.93 -23.04 8.34
CA GLY A 301 -6.03 -21.69 8.92
C GLY A 301 -6.86 -21.65 10.19
N TYR A 302 -8.02 -22.30 10.20
CA TYR A 302 -8.89 -22.42 11.37
C TYR A 302 -8.17 -23.10 12.55
N GLU A 303 -7.53 -24.24 12.31
CA GLU A 303 -6.80 -24.98 13.35
C GLU A 303 -5.65 -24.16 13.93
N GLN A 304 -4.93 -23.41 13.10
CA GLN A 304 -3.88 -22.49 13.55
C GLN A 304 -4.44 -21.33 14.37
N LEU A 305 -5.59 -20.77 13.98
CA LEU A 305 -6.25 -19.70 14.71
C LEU A 305 -6.77 -20.16 16.07
N VAL A 306 -7.41 -21.34 16.16
CA VAL A 306 -7.83 -21.92 17.46
C VAL A 306 -6.63 -22.08 18.38
N LYS A 307 -5.54 -22.66 17.88
CA LYS A 307 -4.32 -22.86 18.66
C LYS A 307 -3.71 -21.53 19.15
N TYR A 308 -3.77 -20.49 18.34
CA TYR A 308 -3.15 -19.19 18.64
C TYR A 308 -4.03 -18.30 19.55
N LEU A 309 -5.33 -18.18 19.24
CA LEU A 309 -6.27 -17.33 19.95
C LEU A 309 -6.70 -17.95 21.28
N THR A 310 -6.96 -19.26 21.29
CA THR A 310 -7.47 -20.00 22.45
C THR A 310 -6.62 -21.24 22.73
N PRO A 311 -5.37 -21.07 23.21
CA PRO A 311 -4.48 -22.18 23.47
C PRO A 311 -5.09 -23.18 24.47
N GLY A 312 -5.10 -24.47 24.11
CA GLY A 312 -5.63 -25.55 24.95
C GLY A 312 -7.11 -25.89 24.72
N VAL A 313 -7.83 -25.14 23.88
CA VAL A 313 -9.21 -25.47 23.46
C VAL A 313 -9.20 -26.51 22.35
N ASP A 314 -10.11 -27.48 22.42
CA ASP A 314 -10.30 -28.47 21.34
C ASP A 314 -10.86 -27.77 20.10
N LYS A 315 -10.23 -28.00 18.95
CA LYS A 315 -10.67 -27.48 17.63
C LYS A 315 -12.06 -27.97 17.21
N LEU A 316 -12.59 -29.01 17.84
CA LEU A 316 -13.94 -29.52 17.60
C LEU A 316 -14.97 -28.99 18.61
N SER A 317 -14.57 -28.19 19.62
CA SER A 317 -15.52 -27.53 20.52
C SER A 317 -16.36 -26.53 19.74
N PHE A 318 -17.69 -26.67 19.83
CA PHE A 318 -18.66 -25.75 19.24
C PHE A 318 -19.20 -24.72 20.25
N ASP A 319 -18.64 -24.65 21.46
CA ASP A 319 -18.93 -23.56 22.40
C ASP A 319 -18.21 -22.28 21.93
N LEU A 320 -18.99 -21.26 21.57
CA LEU A 320 -18.50 -19.97 21.11
C LEU A 320 -17.67 -19.22 22.16
N ASN A 321 -17.89 -19.46 23.45
CA ASN A 321 -17.13 -18.81 24.53
C ASN A 321 -15.76 -19.45 24.75
N GLU A 322 -15.64 -20.76 24.51
CA GLU A 322 -14.36 -21.46 24.58
C GLU A 322 -13.59 -21.30 23.26
N ASN A 323 -14.23 -21.61 22.14
CA ASN A 323 -13.65 -21.56 20.80
C ASN A 323 -13.96 -20.22 20.12
N LYS A 324 -13.20 -19.18 20.50
CA LYS A 324 -13.36 -17.82 19.97
C LYS A 324 -13.28 -17.75 18.45
N THR A 325 -12.53 -18.64 17.79
CA THR A 325 -12.44 -18.67 16.33
C THR A 325 -13.79 -18.93 15.68
N LEU A 326 -14.70 -19.67 16.31
CA LEU A 326 -16.06 -19.87 15.79
C LEU A 326 -16.90 -18.60 15.81
N GLN A 327 -16.64 -17.63 16.71
CA GLN A 327 -17.32 -16.34 16.62
C GLN A 327 -16.95 -15.57 15.35
N LEU A 328 -15.72 -15.76 14.83
CA LEU A 328 -15.34 -15.20 13.53
C LEU A 328 -16.09 -15.91 12.40
N VAL A 329 -16.33 -17.21 12.51
CA VAL A 329 -17.14 -17.96 11.54
C VAL A 329 -18.59 -17.47 11.56
N GLU A 330 -19.19 -17.27 12.75
CA GLU A 330 -20.54 -16.71 12.87
C GLU A 330 -20.62 -15.28 12.32
N LEU A 331 -19.60 -14.48 12.56
CA LEU A 331 -19.50 -13.14 11.98
C LEU A 331 -19.44 -13.19 10.45
N TYR A 332 -18.62 -14.08 9.89
CA TYR A 332 -18.55 -14.30 8.44
C TYR A 332 -19.94 -14.66 7.89
N ASN A 333 -20.60 -15.66 8.49
CA ASN A 333 -21.91 -16.15 8.05
C ASN A 333 -22.94 -15.03 8.06
N TYR A 334 -22.95 -14.22 9.13
CA TYR A 334 -23.84 -13.08 9.27
C TYR A 334 -23.62 -12.04 8.17
N VAL A 335 -22.36 -11.62 7.96
CA VAL A 335 -22.01 -10.60 6.96
C VAL A 335 -22.29 -11.09 5.55
N TYR A 336 -21.95 -12.34 5.23
CA TYR A 336 -22.22 -12.95 3.94
C TYR A 336 -23.72 -12.93 3.65
N ASN A 337 -24.52 -13.51 4.55
CA ASN A 337 -25.97 -13.64 4.33
C ASN A 337 -26.65 -12.29 4.20
N LEU A 338 -26.23 -11.30 4.99
CA LEU A 338 -26.78 -9.97 4.90
C LEU A 338 -26.38 -9.25 3.60
N THR A 339 -25.14 -9.44 3.14
CA THR A 339 -24.67 -8.86 1.88
C THR A 339 -25.43 -9.46 0.70
N PHE A 340 -25.62 -10.78 0.69
CA PHE A 340 -26.41 -11.46 -0.32
C PHE A 340 -27.88 -10.98 -0.32
N LEU A 341 -28.47 -10.83 0.87
CA LEU A 341 -29.82 -10.27 0.99
C LEU A 341 -29.89 -8.82 0.46
N ALA A 342 -28.90 -7.98 0.78
CA ALA A 342 -28.83 -6.62 0.29
C ALA A 342 -28.77 -6.55 -1.24
N HIS A 343 -27.94 -7.41 -1.85
CA HIS A 343 -27.85 -7.53 -3.31
C HIS A 343 -29.19 -7.95 -3.93
N ILE A 344 -29.87 -8.96 -3.38
CA ILE A 344 -31.20 -9.38 -3.87
C ILE A 344 -32.21 -8.23 -3.79
N GLN A 345 -32.21 -7.47 -2.70
CA GLN A 345 -33.21 -6.42 -2.47
C GLN A 345 -32.93 -5.12 -3.22
N LYS A 346 -31.65 -4.77 -3.44
CA LYS A 346 -31.24 -3.44 -3.91
C LYS A 346 -30.21 -3.42 -5.02
N GLY A 347 -29.70 -4.56 -5.48
CA GLY A 347 -28.59 -4.57 -6.43
C GLY A 347 -28.88 -4.00 -7.80
N SER A 348 -30.14 -4.07 -8.24
CA SER A 348 -30.59 -3.36 -9.45
C SER A 348 -30.47 -1.82 -9.37
N LEU A 349 -30.28 -1.25 -8.18
CA LEU A 349 -30.12 0.18 -7.94
C LEU A 349 -28.64 0.60 -7.77
N GLY A 350 -27.70 -0.35 -7.86
CA GLY A 350 -26.26 -0.14 -7.74
C GLY A 350 -25.72 -0.22 -6.30
N ASP A 351 -24.38 -0.29 -6.19
CA ASP A 351 -23.63 -0.59 -4.97
C ASP A 351 -23.97 0.33 -3.79
N HIS A 352 -24.19 1.62 -4.05
CA HIS A 352 -24.59 2.57 -3.02
C HIS A 352 -25.89 2.16 -2.30
N ALA A 353 -26.89 1.72 -3.07
CA ALA A 353 -28.18 1.31 -2.52
C ALA A 353 -28.08 -0.03 -1.77
N GLU A 354 -27.25 -0.96 -2.25
CA GLU A 354 -26.94 -2.20 -1.54
C GLU A 354 -26.24 -1.93 -0.21
N ASN A 355 -25.19 -1.11 -0.22
CA ASN A 355 -24.41 -0.75 0.94
C ASN A 355 -25.26 -0.06 2.00
N LYS A 356 -26.11 0.90 1.57
CA LYS A 356 -27.06 1.56 2.46
C LYS A 356 -28.03 0.58 3.10
N TYR A 357 -28.60 -0.34 2.33
CA TYR A 357 -29.52 -1.35 2.87
C TYR A 357 -28.82 -2.28 3.86
N PHE A 358 -27.62 -2.75 3.51
CA PHE A 358 -26.79 -3.54 4.40
C PHE A 358 -26.59 -2.81 5.74
N GLU A 359 -26.16 -1.55 5.73
CA GLU A 359 -25.97 -0.74 6.94
C GLU A 359 -27.26 -0.58 7.76
N GLU A 360 -28.40 -0.32 7.11
CA GLU A 360 -29.71 -0.16 7.75
C GLU A 360 -30.21 -1.44 8.41
N GLN A 361 -29.82 -2.62 7.92
CA GLN A 361 -30.22 -3.91 8.50
C GLN A 361 -29.27 -4.40 9.61
N LEU A 362 -28.10 -3.79 9.78
CA LEU A 362 -27.19 -4.16 10.85
C LEU A 362 -27.82 -3.92 12.23
N PRO A 363 -27.66 -4.86 13.19
CA PRO A 363 -27.90 -4.63 14.60
C PRO A 363 -27.19 -3.37 15.07
N SER A 364 -27.83 -2.65 15.99
CA SER A 364 -27.30 -1.39 16.51
C SER A 364 -25.86 -1.52 17.03
N PHE A 365 -25.49 -2.65 17.62
CA PHE A 365 -24.12 -2.89 18.09
C PHE A 365 -23.08 -3.04 16.96
N PHE A 366 -23.45 -3.61 15.80
CA PHE A 366 -22.53 -3.72 14.66
C PHE A 366 -22.34 -2.40 13.90
N ARG A 367 -23.32 -1.50 13.95
CA ARG A 367 -23.26 -0.18 13.28
C ARG A 367 -22.17 0.75 13.82
N TYR A 368 -21.78 0.60 15.08
CA TYR A 368 -20.80 1.48 15.75
C TYR A 368 -19.37 0.91 15.82
N ASP A 369 -19.16 -0.35 15.42
CA ASP A 369 -17.91 -1.07 15.72
C ASP A 369 -17.20 -1.60 14.45
N LEU A 370 -17.94 -2.09 13.45
CA LEU A 370 -17.45 -3.27 12.72
C LEU A 370 -17.60 -3.27 11.19
N LEU A 371 -18.76 -2.89 10.63
CA LEU A 371 -19.08 -3.29 9.24
C LEU A 371 -19.18 -2.13 8.25
N ARG A 372 -18.99 -0.88 8.72
CA ARG A 372 -19.05 0.31 7.86
C ARG A 372 -17.80 0.56 7.02
N ILE A 373 -16.73 -0.17 7.30
CA ILE A 373 -15.45 -0.05 6.58
C ILE A 373 -15.61 -0.40 5.09
N PHE A 374 -16.57 -1.27 4.76
CA PHE A 374 -16.77 -1.82 3.41
C PHE A 374 -18.08 -1.38 2.75
N THR A 375 -18.70 -0.32 3.29
CA THR A 375 -19.96 0.25 2.81
C THR A 375 -19.83 1.75 2.48
N SER A 376 -18.65 2.33 2.65
CA SER A 376 -18.39 3.71 2.25
C SER A 376 -18.34 3.85 0.73
N ASP A 377 -19.02 4.87 0.20
CA ASP A 377 -19.03 5.18 -1.25
C ASP A 377 -17.65 5.54 -1.82
N ASN A 378 -16.68 5.79 -0.93
CA ASN A 378 -15.26 5.78 -1.22
C ASN A 378 -14.67 4.51 -0.62
N GLU A 379 -14.14 3.60 -1.44
CA GLU A 379 -13.46 2.37 -1.02
C GLU A 379 -12.20 2.62 -0.15
N HIS A 380 -11.81 3.89 0.01
CA HIS A 380 -10.61 4.32 0.72
C HIS A 380 -10.90 5.13 2.00
N ASP A 381 -12.16 5.46 2.29
CA ASP A 381 -12.53 6.25 3.48
C ASP A 381 -13.04 5.34 4.61
N ILE A 382 -12.12 4.93 5.49
CA ILE A 382 -12.47 4.26 6.74
C ILE A 382 -13.21 5.24 7.67
N PRO A 383 -14.36 4.88 8.24
CA PRO A 383 -15.00 5.69 9.27
C PRO A 383 -14.06 5.89 10.47
N TRP A 384 -13.74 7.15 10.80
CA TRP A 384 -12.89 7.51 11.96
C TRP A 384 -13.31 6.82 13.25
N SER A 385 -14.62 6.62 13.44
CA SER A 385 -15.19 5.91 14.59
C SER A 385 -14.62 4.48 14.76
N THR A 386 -14.30 3.78 13.68
CA THR A 386 -13.74 2.42 13.77
C THR A 386 -12.27 2.44 14.20
N LEU A 387 -11.49 3.39 13.67
CA LEU A 387 -10.09 3.58 14.07
C LEU A 387 -9.99 4.00 15.54
N ASP A 388 -10.84 4.94 15.97
CA ASP A 388 -10.92 5.40 17.35
C ASP A 388 -11.23 4.25 18.30
N ARG A 389 -12.20 3.40 17.92
CA ARG A 389 -12.58 2.25 18.74
C ARG A 389 -11.46 1.22 18.88
N ILE A 390 -10.75 0.89 17.81
CA ILE A 390 -9.60 -0.03 17.88
C ILE A 390 -8.52 0.56 18.80
N ASN A 391 -8.22 1.86 18.67
CA ASN A 391 -7.28 2.56 19.55
C ASN A 391 -7.72 2.50 21.02
N CYS A 392 -9.01 2.77 21.31
CA CYS A 392 -9.57 2.67 22.67
C CYS A 392 -9.45 1.26 23.26
N ILE A 393 -9.70 0.22 22.46
CA ILE A 393 -9.58 -1.18 22.91
C ILE A 393 -8.12 -1.51 23.26
N PHE A 394 -7.17 -1.07 22.41
CA PHE A 394 -5.74 -1.32 22.59
C PHE A 394 -5.13 -0.50 23.73
N SER A 395 -5.74 0.62 24.12
CA SER A 395 -5.27 1.47 25.22
C SER A 395 -5.76 1.06 26.62
N ARG A 396 -6.71 0.13 26.74
CA ARG A 396 -7.23 -0.33 28.05
C ARG A 396 -6.18 -1.11 28.84
N SER A 397 -6.05 -0.83 30.13
CA SER A 397 -5.18 -1.57 31.05
C SER A 397 -5.88 -2.81 31.64
N GLY A 398 -5.11 -3.88 31.89
CA GLY A 398 -5.51 -4.98 32.79
C GLY A 398 -6.16 -6.22 32.18
N GLU A 399 -6.43 -6.27 30.87
CA GLU A 399 -7.16 -7.39 30.23
C GLU A 399 -6.44 -7.98 29.00
N GLU A 400 -5.11 -7.90 28.95
CA GLU A 400 -4.35 -8.12 27.70
C GLU A 400 -4.37 -9.55 27.15
N ASP A 401 -4.60 -10.54 28.01
CA ASP A 401 -4.67 -11.94 27.62
C ASP A 401 -6.10 -12.48 27.47
N ILE A 402 -7.11 -11.65 27.71
CA ILE A 402 -8.53 -12.01 27.60
C ILE A 402 -9.06 -11.50 26.25
N LEU A 403 -9.67 -12.41 25.47
CA LEU A 403 -10.31 -12.08 24.21
C LEU A 403 -11.79 -11.77 24.43
N ASP A 404 -12.18 -10.51 24.20
CA ASP A 404 -13.56 -10.07 24.22
C ASP A 404 -14.44 -10.86 23.25
N ASN A 405 -15.70 -11.09 23.61
CA ASN A 405 -16.68 -11.60 22.66
C ASN A 405 -16.92 -10.56 21.56
N VAL A 406 -16.84 -10.98 20.30
CA VAL A 406 -17.16 -10.15 19.12
C VAL A 406 -18.54 -10.48 18.56
N PHE A 407 -19.11 -11.59 19.01
CA PHE A 407 -20.45 -12.03 18.69
C PHE A 407 -21.19 -12.38 20.00
N PRO A 408 -22.46 -11.95 20.18
CA PRO A 408 -23.20 -12.23 21.40
C PRO A 408 -23.58 -13.72 21.51
N THR A 409 -23.21 -14.39 22.60
CA THR A 409 -23.58 -15.82 22.81
C THR A 409 -24.87 -15.99 23.63
N SER A 410 -25.40 -14.90 24.20
CA SER A 410 -26.67 -14.88 24.93
C SER A 410 -27.35 -13.50 24.90
N GLN A 411 -28.64 -13.46 25.22
CA GLN A 411 -29.41 -12.21 25.34
C GLN A 411 -28.81 -11.25 26.38
N GLY A 412 -28.23 -11.78 27.47
CA GLY A 412 -27.58 -10.99 28.51
C GLY A 412 -26.30 -10.32 28.02
N GLU A 413 -25.47 -11.09 27.31
CA GLU A 413 -24.25 -10.57 26.69
C GLU A 413 -24.55 -9.52 25.61
N PHE A 414 -25.55 -9.77 24.77
CA PHE A 414 -26.00 -8.79 23.77
C PHE A 414 -26.28 -7.42 24.41
N LYS A 415 -27.00 -7.39 25.53
CA LYS A 415 -27.29 -6.14 26.27
C LYS A 415 -26.02 -5.49 26.82
N LYS A 416 -25.09 -6.28 27.36
CA LYS A 416 -23.81 -5.79 27.89
C LYS A 416 -22.94 -5.18 26.78
N MET A 417 -22.79 -5.87 25.65
CA MET A 417 -22.04 -5.40 24.49
C MET A 417 -22.64 -4.11 23.92
N CYS A 418 -23.97 -4.08 23.71
CA CYS A 418 -24.68 -2.87 23.26
C CYS A 418 -24.42 -1.68 24.19
N LYS A 419 -24.46 -1.90 25.51
CA LYS A 419 -24.22 -0.86 26.51
C LYS A 419 -22.80 -0.30 26.42
N LEU A 420 -21.78 -1.17 26.40
CA LEU A 420 -20.38 -0.77 26.31
C LEU A 420 -20.09 0.05 25.04
N ILE A 421 -20.57 -0.44 23.88
CA ILE A 421 -20.40 0.23 22.60
C ILE A 421 -21.01 1.63 22.62
N LYS A 422 -22.24 1.75 23.16
CA LYS A 422 -22.92 3.04 23.27
C LYS A 422 -22.19 3.98 24.21
N GLU A 423 -21.77 3.50 25.38
CA GLU A 423 -21.03 4.31 26.36
C GLU A 423 -19.70 4.82 25.77
N GLU A 424 -18.99 4.01 25.01
CA GLU A 424 -17.74 4.41 24.34
C GLU A 424 -17.97 5.39 23.18
N GLY A 425 -19.02 5.18 22.38
CA GLY A 425 -19.39 6.10 21.31
C GLY A 425 -19.85 7.46 21.86
N ASP A 426 -20.68 7.45 22.90
CA ASP A 426 -21.13 8.66 23.60
C ASP A 426 -19.96 9.36 24.29
N TYR A 427 -19.05 8.61 24.92
CA TYR A 427 -17.82 9.15 25.51
C TYR A 427 -16.96 9.85 24.46
N SER A 428 -16.67 9.18 23.34
CA SER A 428 -15.83 9.73 22.26
C SER A 428 -16.42 11.00 21.66
N ASN A 429 -17.73 11.01 21.35
CA ASN A 429 -18.41 12.18 20.80
C ASN A 429 -18.43 13.36 21.79
N ASN A 430 -18.80 13.11 23.06
CA ASN A 430 -18.80 14.15 24.09
C ASN A 430 -17.40 14.67 24.39
N TYR A 431 -16.40 13.79 24.33
CA TYR A 431 -15.00 14.11 24.53
C TYR A 431 -14.47 15.05 23.43
N LEU A 432 -14.72 14.73 22.15
CA LEU A 432 -14.35 15.58 21.02
C LEU A 432 -15.01 16.96 21.10
N MET A 433 -16.30 17.02 21.45
CA MET A 433 -16.99 18.30 21.68
C MET A 433 -16.34 19.11 22.82
N ARG A 434 -16.04 18.48 23.96
CA ARG A 434 -15.36 19.13 25.10
C ARG A 434 -13.97 19.65 24.71
N ARG A 435 -13.22 18.87 23.92
CA ARG A 435 -11.89 19.24 23.40
C ARG A 435 -11.99 20.47 22.53
N ASP A 436 -12.88 20.49 21.55
CA ASP A 436 -13.01 21.60 20.61
C ASP A 436 -13.41 22.90 21.33
N VAL A 437 -14.35 22.80 22.28
CA VAL A 437 -14.73 23.93 23.15
C VAL A 437 -13.55 24.45 23.97
N LEU A 438 -12.71 23.57 24.52
CA LEU A 438 -11.51 23.96 25.26
C LEU A 438 -10.50 24.66 24.34
N ILE A 439 -10.21 24.08 23.18
CA ILE A 439 -9.28 24.65 22.20
C ILE A 439 -9.74 26.07 21.80
N ASP A 440 -11.03 26.26 21.51
CA ASP A 440 -11.58 27.56 21.13
C ASP A 440 -11.47 28.59 22.27
N LYS A 441 -11.73 28.17 23.50
CA LYS A 441 -11.56 29.03 24.69
C LYS A 441 -10.11 29.45 24.90
N LEU A 442 -9.15 28.55 24.69
CA LEU A 442 -7.72 28.84 24.77
C LEU A 442 -7.25 29.76 23.64
N LYS A 443 -7.78 29.59 22.40
CA LYS A 443 -7.52 30.49 21.26
C LYS A 443 -7.98 31.93 21.52
N GLN A 444 -9.12 32.09 22.19
CA GLN A 444 -9.63 33.40 22.61
C GLN A 444 -8.75 34.09 23.67
N ASN A 445 -7.80 33.37 24.29
CA ASN A 445 -6.86 33.88 25.29
C ASN A 445 -7.53 34.58 26.49
N LYS A 446 -8.77 34.22 26.83
CA LYS A 446 -9.52 34.79 27.96
C LYS A 446 -9.26 33.98 29.23
N SER A 447 -8.25 34.38 30.00
CA SER A 447 -7.85 33.70 31.24
C SER A 447 -7.53 32.20 31.07
N PRO A 448 -6.62 31.82 30.15
CA PRO A 448 -6.33 30.42 29.81
C PRO A 448 -5.92 29.57 31.03
N PHE A 449 -5.18 30.16 31.98
CA PHE A 449 -4.80 29.50 33.23
C PHE A 449 -6.03 28.98 34.00
N LYS A 450 -7.01 29.86 34.26
CA LYS A 450 -8.22 29.52 35.00
C LYS A 450 -9.06 28.48 34.25
N GLN A 451 -9.07 28.54 32.93
CA GLN A 451 -9.79 27.57 32.10
C GLN A 451 -9.19 26.17 32.25
N LEU A 452 -7.86 26.04 32.21
CA LEU A 452 -7.15 24.78 32.41
C LEU A 452 -7.26 24.26 33.84
N GLN A 453 -7.18 25.15 34.85
CA GLN A 453 -7.32 24.77 36.26
C GLN A 453 -8.68 24.15 36.60
N ASN A 454 -9.74 24.49 35.87
CA ASN A 454 -11.09 23.98 36.12
C ASN A 454 -11.35 22.59 35.50
N ILE A 455 -10.35 21.96 34.87
CA ILE A 455 -10.50 20.70 34.14
C ILE A 455 -9.66 19.63 34.83
N ASP A 456 -10.31 18.64 35.43
CA ASP A 456 -9.67 17.53 36.16
C ASP A 456 -9.46 16.27 35.28
N ASP A 457 -9.53 16.41 33.96
CA ASP A 457 -9.48 15.34 32.97
C ASP A 457 -8.15 15.42 32.21
N PHE A 458 -7.23 14.48 32.48
CA PHE A 458 -5.87 14.47 31.91
C PHE A 458 -5.90 14.44 30.39
N ASP A 459 -6.64 13.50 29.79
CA ASP A 459 -6.67 13.32 28.34
C ASP A 459 -7.24 14.56 27.66
N LEU A 460 -8.30 15.16 28.20
CA LEU A 460 -8.87 16.39 27.64
C LEU A 460 -7.87 17.56 27.64
N VAL A 461 -7.07 17.70 28.70
CA VAL A 461 -6.00 18.71 28.76
C VAL A 461 -4.86 18.36 27.81
N TYR A 462 -4.50 17.09 27.72
CA TYR A 462 -3.44 16.60 26.86
C TYR A 462 -3.78 16.82 25.38
N GLU A 463 -5.01 16.55 24.96
CA GLU A 463 -5.49 16.78 23.59
C GLU A 463 -5.71 18.27 23.25
N ALA A 464 -5.62 19.17 24.22
CA ALA A 464 -5.48 20.60 23.96
C ALA A 464 -4.07 20.99 23.48
N ARG A 465 -3.10 20.06 23.50
CA ARG A 465 -1.78 20.28 22.89
C ARG A 465 -1.94 20.47 21.39
N ILE A 466 -1.36 21.54 20.84
CA ILE A 466 -1.44 21.84 19.42
C ILE A 466 -0.09 21.58 18.75
N ILE A 467 -0.12 20.81 17.67
CA ILE A 467 1.08 20.37 16.93
C ILE A 467 1.56 21.45 15.92
N GLN A 468 0.76 22.48 15.63
CA GLN A 468 1.13 23.58 14.75
C GLN A 468 1.55 24.84 15.53
N ALA A 469 2.75 25.36 15.23
CA ALA A 469 3.18 26.66 15.71
C ALA A 469 2.19 27.77 15.26
N ASN A 470 1.84 28.67 16.18
CA ASN A 470 1.02 29.89 15.97
C ASN A 470 -0.51 29.74 15.97
N GLN A 471 -1.10 28.62 16.40
CA GLN A 471 -2.57 28.56 16.55
C GLN A 471 -3.10 29.26 17.81
N TYR A 472 -2.27 29.36 18.86
CA TYR A 472 -2.60 30.12 20.04
C TYR A 472 -1.99 31.53 19.98
N SER A 473 -2.81 32.54 20.25
CA SER A 473 -2.37 33.94 20.34
C SER A 473 -1.35 34.17 21.47
N ASN A 474 -1.32 33.29 22.47
CA ASN A 474 -0.42 33.37 23.62
C ASN A 474 0.62 32.24 23.55
N PRO A 475 1.92 32.56 23.48
CA PRO A 475 2.99 31.58 23.33
C PRO A 475 3.18 30.69 24.58
N ASN A 476 2.70 31.13 25.74
CA ASN A 476 2.90 30.41 27.00
C ASN A 476 1.85 29.31 27.26
N ILE A 477 0.83 29.17 26.39
CA ILE A 477 -0.23 28.17 26.61
C ILE A 477 0.33 26.75 26.68
N GLY A 478 1.38 26.43 25.91
CA GLY A 478 2.04 25.12 25.99
C GLY A 478 2.59 24.82 27.39
N ASP A 479 3.31 25.78 27.99
CA ASP A 479 3.84 25.64 29.35
C ASP A 479 2.70 25.50 30.38
N MET A 480 1.61 26.24 30.21
CA MET A 480 0.44 26.16 31.10
C MET A 480 -0.28 24.80 31.01
N ILE A 481 -0.35 24.21 29.81
CA ILE A 481 -0.88 22.85 29.61
C ILE A 481 0.04 21.86 30.34
N VAL A 482 1.35 21.95 30.14
CA VAL A 482 2.34 21.10 30.82
C VAL A 482 2.21 21.18 32.34
N GLU A 483 2.13 22.39 32.91
CA GLU A 483 1.95 22.58 34.35
C GLU A 483 0.65 21.91 34.85
N ARG A 484 -0.43 22.01 34.08
CA ARG A 484 -1.68 21.34 34.43
C ARG A 484 -1.56 19.82 34.34
N LEU A 485 -0.92 19.28 33.31
CA LEU A 485 -0.70 17.84 33.15
C LEU A 485 0.15 17.25 34.28
N LYS A 486 1.18 17.97 34.77
CA LYS A 486 1.97 17.56 35.96
C LYS A 486 1.13 17.37 37.22
N PHE A 487 0.06 18.16 37.35
CA PHE A 487 -0.85 18.03 38.48
C PHE A 487 -1.85 16.88 38.30
N LEU A 488 -2.22 16.57 37.05
CA LEU A 488 -3.25 15.58 36.73
C LEU A 488 -2.72 14.17 36.53
N GLU A 489 -1.44 14.00 36.21
CA GLU A 489 -0.85 12.68 35.98
C GLU A 489 -1.01 11.79 37.22
N ALA A 490 -1.63 10.62 37.04
CA ALA A 490 -1.87 9.64 38.08
C ALA A 490 -1.28 8.26 37.73
N THR A 491 -1.02 8.02 36.45
CA THR A 491 -0.51 6.74 35.93
C THR A 491 0.80 6.91 35.16
N PRO A 492 1.65 5.87 35.04
CA PRO A 492 2.85 5.92 34.22
C PRO A 492 2.60 6.31 32.76
N THR A 493 1.46 5.90 32.19
CA THR A 493 1.04 6.25 30.82
C THR A 493 0.85 7.76 30.66
N GLU A 494 0.19 8.40 31.63
CA GLU A 494 -0.05 9.84 31.64
C GLU A 494 1.26 10.61 31.83
N SER A 495 2.13 10.14 32.72
CA SER A 495 3.47 10.71 32.89
C SER A 495 4.30 10.64 31.63
N MET A 496 4.30 9.49 30.94
CA MET A 496 4.98 9.34 29.66
C MET A 496 4.41 10.31 28.61
N LYS A 497 3.08 10.40 28.46
CA LYS A 497 2.41 11.35 27.55
C LYS A 497 2.87 12.79 27.79
N ARG A 498 2.89 13.23 29.06
CA ARG A 498 3.39 14.55 29.45
C ARG A 498 4.86 14.74 29.07
N ILE A 499 5.74 13.81 29.47
CA ILE A 499 7.18 13.92 29.21
C ILE A 499 7.46 14.05 27.71
N LEU A 500 6.80 13.23 26.88
CA LEU A 500 6.93 13.30 25.43
C LEU A 500 6.48 14.66 24.86
N PHE A 501 5.40 15.25 25.40
CA PHE A 501 4.94 16.58 25.00
C PHE A 501 5.89 17.71 25.45
N GLU A 502 6.48 17.61 26.64
CA GLU A 502 7.51 18.56 27.09
C GLU A 502 8.77 18.49 26.22
N LEU A 503 9.21 17.28 25.85
CA LEU A 503 10.33 17.08 24.93
C LEU A 503 10.03 17.67 23.55
N GLU A 504 8.83 17.43 23.00
CA GLU A 504 8.39 18.02 21.74
C GLU A 504 8.44 19.54 21.78
N THR A 505 7.90 20.12 22.84
CA THR A 505 7.84 21.57 23.05
C THR A 505 9.25 22.18 23.10
N HIS A 506 10.17 21.54 23.82
CA HIS A 506 11.53 22.03 23.95
C HIS A 506 12.41 21.83 22.71
N LEU A 507 12.22 20.75 21.95
CA LEU A 507 13.10 20.38 20.83
C LEU A 507 12.59 20.84 19.46
N LEU A 508 11.28 20.96 19.26
CA LEU A 508 10.68 21.24 17.95
C LEU A 508 9.95 22.58 17.88
N LEU A 509 9.34 23.05 18.97
CA LEU A 509 8.48 24.25 18.96
C LEU A 509 9.20 25.50 19.46
N ASN A 510 9.93 25.39 20.58
CA ASN A 510 10.58 26.53 21.22
C ASN A 510 12.00 26.77 20.70
N LYS A 511 12.43 28.04 20.74
CA LYS A 511 13.83 28.41 20.55
C LYS A 511 14.66 27.94 21.75
N PHE A 512 15.88 27.48 21.50
CA PHE A 512 16.77 27.03 22.56
C PHE A 512 17.30 28.20 23.40
N GLY A 513 17.09 28.11 24.71
CA GLY A 513 17.69 28.99 25.72
C GLY A 513 18.85 28.29 26.44
N LEU A 514 19.51 29.02 27.35
CA LEU A 514 20.70 28.54 28.07
C LEU A 514 20.47 27.25 28.89
N LYS A 515 19.25 27.03 29.39
CA LYS A 515 18.89 25.86 30.22
C LYS A 515 18.17 24.75 29.44
N THR A 516 17.97 24.90 28.12
CA THR A 516 17.18 23.92 27.35
C THR A 516 17.86 22.56 27.32
N GLU A 517 19.18 22.50 27.17
CA GLU A 517 19.93 21.24 27.15
C GLU A 517 19.80 20.46 28.47
N GLU A 518 19.95 21.13 29.62
CA GLU A 518 19.80 20.54 30.95
C GLU A 518 18.39 19.99 31.17
N LYS A 519 17.36 20.77 30.77
CA LYS A 519 15.96 20.35 30.87
C LYS A 519 15.65 19.12 30.01
N VAL A 520 16.10 19.13 28.75
CA VAL A 520 15.90 18.00 27.83
C VAL A 520 16.59 16.74 28.37
N SER A 521 17.81 16.87 28.90
CA SER A 521 18.54 15.74 29.47
C SER A 521 17.78 15.13 30.67
N ALA A 522 17.31 15.98 31.59
CA ALA A 522 16.52 15.54 32.73
C ALA A 522 15.21 14.84 32.33
N LEU A 523 14.50 15.37 31.33
CA LEU A 523 13.26 14.77 30.80
C LEU A 523 13.53 13.42 30.12
N LEU A 524 14.64 13.28 29.39
CA LEU A 524 15.02 12.00 28.77
C LEU A 524 15.35 10.94 29.83
N ASP A 525 16.02 11.32 30.91
CA ASP A 525 16.30 10.41 32.04
C ASP A 525 15.03 10.05 32.80
N GLU A 526 14.11 11.01 32.99
CA GLU A 526 12.78 10.76 33.54
C GLU A 526 11.99 9.75 32.68
N ALA A 527 11.98 9.94 31.35
CA ALA A 527 11.30 9.03 30.42
C ALA A 527 11.86 7.60 30.49
N LYS A 528 13.18 7.43 30.60
CA LYS A 528 13.84 6.12 30.70
C LYS A 528 13.52 5.36 31.98
N ASN A 529 13.21 6.09 33.05
CA ASN A 529 12.87 5.51 34.36
C ASN A 529 11.36 5.30 34.54
N CYS A 530 10.54 5.68 33.57
CA CYS A 530 9.10 5.47 33.60
C CYS A 530 8.73 4.02 33.22
N ASP A 531 7.77 3.42 33.93
CA ASP A 531 7.31 2.03 33.67
C ASP A 531 6.80 1.81 32.24
N ASP A 532 6.34 2.88 31.57
CA ASP A 532 5.82 2.85 30.20
C ASP A 532 6.89 3.07 29.12
N PHE A 533 8.17 3.09 29.51
CA PHE A 533 9.31 3.30 28.61
C PHE A 533 9.27 2.39 27.38
N GLU A 534 9.00 1.09 27.55
CA GLU A 534 9.03 0.11 26.46
C GLU A 534 8.07 0.49 25.32
N PHE A 535 6.85 0.93 25.66
CA PHE A 535 5.80 1.28 24.70
C PHE A 535 6.01 2.64 24.02
N SER A 536 6.89 3.48 24.58
CA SER A 536 7.22 4.81 24.05
C SER A 536 8.66 4.92 23.55
N LYS A 537 9.40 3.81 23.53
CA LYS A 537 10.83 3.76 23.23
C LYS A 537 11.18 4.38 21.88
N ALA A 538 10.37 4.16 20.85
CA ALA A 538 10.58 4.76 19.54
C ALA A 538 10.50 6.30 19.58
N ASN A 539 9.54 6.86 20.34
CA ASN A 539 9.43 8.31 20.54
C ASN A 539 10.63 8.87 21.30
N ILE A 540 11.05 8.19 22.36
CA ILE A 540 12.19 8.62 23.18
C ILE A 540 13.47 8.61 22.35
N LEU A 541 13.74 7.54 21.60
CA LEU A 541 14.89 7.45 20.70
C LEU A 541 14.90 8.58 19.65
N ARG A 542 13.73 9.00 19.15
CA ARG A 542 13.61 10.17 18.26
C ARG A 542 14.02 11.46 18.96
N TYR A 543 13.52 11.71 20.17
CA TYR A 543 13.87 12.92 20.92
C TYR A 543 15.33 12.92 21.36
N GLU A 544 15.91 11.77 21.70
CA GLU A 544 17.35 11.63 21.90
C GLU A 544 18.15 11.96 20.64
N ALA A 545 17.67 11.53 19.46
CA ALA A 545 18.31 11.87 18.20
C ALA A 545 18.25 13.39 17.92
N LEU A 546 17.13 14.05 18.20
CA LEU A 546 17.01 15.50 18.10
C LEU A 546 17.92 16.23 19.10
N HIS A 547 18.02 15.72 20.32
CA HIS A 547 18.97 16.22 21.32
C HIS A 547 20.42 16.07 20.83
N TYR A 548 20.78 14.95 20.22
CA TYR A 548 22.10 14.76 19.61
C TYR A 548 22.34 15.66 18.41
N ILE A 549 21.33 15.92 17.56
CA ILE A 549 21.42 16.92 16.49
C ILE A 549 21.74 18.29 17.08
N ALA A 550 21.08 18.69 18.17
CA ALA A 550 21.31 19.96 18.86
C ALA A 550 22.69 20.09 19.52
N GLN A 551 23.33 18.96 19.80
CA GLN A 551 24.72 18.86 20.28
C GLN A 551 25.74 18.66 19.15
N ASN A 552 25.32 18.73 17.88
CA ASN A 552 26.15 18.43 16.70
C ASN A 552 26.67 16.98 16.60
N LYS A 553 26.07 16.03 17.34
CA LYS A 553 26.40 14.60 17.35
C LYS A 553 25.58 13.84 16.30
N LEU A 554 25.82 14.16 15.02
CA LEU A 554 24.97 13.70 13.92
C LEU A 554 25.00 12.17 13.71
N LYS A 555 26.11 11.48 14.02
CA LYS A 555 26.20 10.01 13.84
C LYS A 555 25.41 9.26 14.90
N GLU A 556 25.45 9.76 16.13
CA GLU A 556 24.69 9.25 17.27
C GLU A 556 23.20 9.45 17.04
N ALA A 557 22.80 10.61 16.52
CA ALA A 557 21.44 10.86 16.10
C ALA A 557 20.96 9.88 15.01
N GLU A 558 21.76 9.63 13.97
CA GLU A 558 21.41 8.67 12.92
C GLU A 558 21.24 7.25 13.46
N LYS A 559 22.13 6.82 14.36
CA LYS A 559 22.02 5.53 15.04
C LYS A 559 20.69 5.41 15.81
N ASN A 560 20.34 6.44 16.58
CA ASN A 560 19.11 6.44 17.36
C ASN A 560 17.85 6.45 16.49
N LEU A 561 17.84 7.17 15.37
CA LEU A 561 16.72 7.14 14.43
C LEU A 561 16.55 5.77 13.77
N ASN A 562 17.65 5.10 13.37
CA ASN A 562 17.57 3.73 12.84
C ASN A 562 17.04 2.75 13.92
N LEU A 563 17.50 2.88 15.17
CA LEU A 563 16.97 2.07 16.27
C LEU A 563 15.48 2.34 16.51
N ALA A 564 15.04 3.60 16.42
CA ALA A 564 13.63 3.96 16.57
C ALA A 564 12.77 3.30 15.48
N ILE A 565 13.24 3.29 14.23
CA ILE A 565 12.56 2.61 13.10
C ILE A 565 12.42 1.10 13.38
N ASP A 566 13.47 0.47 13.91
CA ASP A 566 13.43 -0.96 14.26
C ASP A 566 12.50 -1.25 15.44
N GLU A 567 12.38 -0.35 16.43
CA GLU A 567 11.39 -0.48 17.51
C GLU A 567 9.95 -0.38 16.99
N CYS A 568 9.69 0.38 15.92
CA CYS A 568 8.38 0.37 15.23
C CYS A 568 8.04 -0.96 14.55
N LYS A 569 8.98 -1.91 14.44
CA LYS A 569 8.68 -3.28 14.00
C LYS A 569 8.11 -4.15 15.13
N LYS A 570 8.17 -3.69 16.39
CA LYS A 570 7.68 -4.42 17.56
C LYS A 570 6.31 -3.95 18.05
N TYR A 571 5.98 -2.69 17.83
CA TYR A 571 4.72 -2.05 18.20
C TYR A 571 4.18 -1.22 17.03
N SER A 572 2.86 -1.15 16.88
CA SER A 572 2.23 -0.28 15.88
C SER A 572 2.20 1.15 16.40
N PHE A 573 2.81 2.07 15.66
CA PHE A 573 2.83 3.51 15.97
C PHE A 573 2.18 4.37 14.87
N GLY A 574 1.25 3.80 14.10
CA GLY A 574 0.67 4.48 12.95
C GLY A 574 1.73 4.99 11.96
N LYS A 575 1.60 6.26 11.55
CA LYS A 575 2.51 6.96 10.61
C LYS A 575 3.91 7.26 11.18
N PHE A 576 4.18 6.91 12.44
CA PHE A 576 5.40 7.34 13.10
C PHE A 576 6.67 6.74 12.50
N ARG A 577 6.64 5.48 12.05
CA ARG A 577 7.77 4.84 11.35
C ARG A 577 8.19 5.64 10.11
N GLY A 578 7.20 6.11 9.37
CA GLY A 578 7.38 7.00 8.24
C GLY A 578 8.02 8.34 8.57
N LEU A 579 7.59 8.96 9.66
CA LEU A 579 8.19 10.20 10.17
C LEU A 579 9.65 9.99 10.62
N LEU A 580 9.95 8.88 11.30
CA LEU A 580 11.31 8.50 11.68
C LEU A 580 12.18 8.26 10.45
N ALA A 581 11.66 7.57 9.43
CA ALA A 581 12.36 7.35 8.18
C ALA A 581 12.64 8.66 7.46
N ARG A 582 11.71 9.62 7.48
CA ARG A 582 11.94 10.99 6.97
C ARG A 582 13.07 11.67 7.72
N ASP A 583 13.04 11.68 9.05
CA ASP A 583 14.06 12.34 9.87
C ASP A 583 15.44 11.66 9.68
N ALA A 584 15.48 10.32 9.58
CA ALA A 584 16.69 9.54 9.32
C ALA A 584 17.26 9.80 7.91
N PHE A 585 16.41 9.81 6.90
CA PHE A 585 16.83 10.07 5.52
C PHE A 585 17.37 11.48 5.37
N THR A 586 16.65 12.45 5.93
CA THR A 586 17.04 13.86 6.01
C THR A 586 18.44 14.02 6.60
N LEU A 587 18.71 13.35 7.72
CA LEU A 587 20.01 13.38 8.37
C LEU A 587 21.11 12.69 7.55
N ALA A 588 20.82 11.51 6.99
CA ALA A 588 21.75 10.73 6.18
C ALA A 588 22.26 11.49 4.94
N ILE A 589 21.44 12.39 4.39
CA ILE A 589 21.79 13.22 3.22
C ILE A 589 22.14 14.67 3.56
N ALA A 590 22.18 15.04 4.83
CA ALA A 590 22.45 16.43 5.25
C ALA A 590 23.78 16.95 4.70
N ASN A 591 24.80 16.08 4.64
CA ASN A 591 26.15 16.39 4.16
C ASN A 591 26.72 15.31 3.22
N GLN A 592 25.84 14.55 2.55
CA GLN A 592 26.21 13.45 1.66
C GLN A 592 25.39 13.51 0.37
N LYS A 593 25.96 12.97 -0.72
CA LYS A 593 25.20 12.69 -1.93
C LYS A 593 24.13 11.63 -1.71
N LEU A 594 23.06 11.69 -2.49
CA LEU A 594 22.11 10.58 -2.57
C LEU A 594 22.83 9.32 -3.06
N ILE A 595 22.66 8.21 -2.35
CA ILE A 595 23.07 6.88 -2.79
C ILE A 595 21.78 6.05 -2.82
N PRO A 596 21.11 5.92 -3.98
CA PRO A 596 19.77 5.33 -4.06
C PRO A 596 19.67 3.99 -3.33
N ASN A 597 20.55 3.04 -3.63
CA ASN A 597 20.53 1.70 -3.02
C ASN A 597 20.67 1.72 -1.48
N ASN A 598 21.41 2.68 -0.91
CA ASN A 598 21.60 2.76 0.54
C ASN A 598 20.45 3.51 1.24
N HIS A 599 19.85 4.48 0.54
CA HIS A 599 18.83 5.36 1.10
C HIS A 599 17.40 4.90 0.77
N GLU A 600 17.25 3.97 -0.17
CA GLU A 600 15.96 3.39 -0.55
C GLU A 600 15.23 2.78 0.64
N LYS A 601 15.95 2.21 1.62
CA LYS A 601 15.33 1.72 2.86
C LYS A 601 14.51 2.79 3.58
N TYR A 602 14.97 4.05 3.59
CA TYR A 602 14.26 5.13 4.24
C TYR A 602 13.12 5.63 3.36
N PHE A 603 13.36 5.76 2.05
CA PHE A 603 12.32 6.15 1.09
C PHE A 603 11.15 5.17 1.07
N ARG A 604 11.43 3.87 1.06
CA ARG A 604 10.44 2.79 1.17
C ARG A 604 9.63 2.88 2.47
N ASP A 605 10.30 3.13 3.60
CA ASP A 605 9.61 3.27 4.87
C ASP A 605 8.70 4.52 4.89
N MET A 606 9.13 5.63 4.28
CA MET A 606 8.29 6.82 4.08
C MET A 606 7.12 6.58 3.12
N TYR A 607 7.29 5.70 2.13
CA TYR A 607 6.25 5.36 1.16
C TYR A 607 5.15 4.53 1.82
N TYR A 608 5.51 3.45 2.52
CA TYR A 608 4.54 2.51 3.08
C TYR A 608 4.01 2.86 4.47
N TRP A 609 4.77 3.57 5.31
CA TRP A 609 4.36 3.95 6.66
C TRP A 609 4.04 5.44 6.82
N GLY A 610 3.67 6.10 5.73
CA GLY A 610 3.41 7.54 5.67
C GLY A 610 4.71 8.38 5.68
N GLY A 611 4.63 9.65 5.33
CA GLY A 611 5.80 10.54 5.32
C GLY A 611 6.13 11.15 3.97
N LEU A 612 5.48 10.68 2.89
CA LEU A 612 5.42 11.37 1.60
C LEU A 612 4.15 12.21 1.48
N LYS A 613 4.23 13.32 0.75
CA LYS A 613 3.13 14.22 0.38
C LYS A 613 2.92 14.20 -1.14
N GLY A 614 2.83 13.00 -1.70
CA GLY A 614 2.61 12.80 -3.14
C GLY A 614 3.86 12.96 -4.02
N GLU A 615 5.08 12.91 -3.44
CA GLU A 615 6.30 12.90 -4.24
C GLU A 615 6.53 11.54 -4.94
N PRO A 616 6.83 11.53 -6.25
CA PRO A 616 6.80 10.31 -7.05
C PRO A 616 8.11 9.49 -6.97
N ASN A 617 9.24 10.11 -6.58
CA ASN A 617 10.54 9.43 -6.62
C ASN A 617 11.51 9.90 -5.54
N ILE A 618 12.49 9.04 -5.23
CA ILE A 618 13.52 9.25 -4.21
C ILE A 618 14.38 10.51 -4.46
N TYR A 619 14.61 10.89 -5.72
CA TYR A 619 15.46 12.03 -6.06
C TYR A 619 14.80 13.35 -5.64
N ASP A 620 13.53 13.57 -6.01
CA ASP A 620 12.82 14.80 -5.67
C ASP A 620 12.57 14.92 -4.17
N VAL A 621 12.31 13.79 -3.50
CA VAL A 621 12.21 13.72 -2.04
C VAL A 621 13.53 14.12 -1.39
N SER A 622 14.66 13.54 -1.81
CA SER A 622 15.97 13.81 -1.19
C SER A 622 16.36 15.29 -1.22
N ARG A 623 16.00 16.02 -2.29
CA ARG A 623 16.23 17.47 -2.37
C ARG A 623 15.42 18.22 -1.30
N LYS A 624 14.11 17.97 -1.23
CA LYS A 624 13.23 18.60 -0.23
C LYS A 624 13.65 18.27 1.20
N LEU A 625 14.10 17.04 1.44
CA LEU A 625 14.57 16.59 2.74
C LEU A 625 15.86 17.32 3.16
N HIS A 626 16.80 17.54 2.24
CA HIS A 626 18.01 18.32 2.57
C HIS A 626 17.70 19.77 2.95
N GLU A 627 16.77 20.42 2.22
CA GLU A 627 16.26 21.75 2.59
C GLU A 627 15.59 21.70 3.98
N TYR A 628 14.72 20.72 4.21
CA TYR A 628 14.06 20.50 5.50
C TYR A 628 15.06 20.32 6.66
N PHE A 629 16.17 19.61 6.44
CA PHE A 629 17.21 19.47 7.47
C PHE A 629 17.73 20.83 7.92
N TRP A 630 18.24 21.62 6.98
CA TRP A 630 18.95 22.86 7.31
C TRP A 630 18.01 24.01 7.68
N GLU A 631 16.78 24.03 7.16
CA GLU A 631 15.82 25.10 7.44
C GLU A 631 14.93 24.86 8.66
N LYS A 632 14.66 23.59 9.01
CA LYS A 632 13.64 23.22 10.01
C LYS A 632 14.16 22.28 11.09
N LEU A 633 14.83 21.18 10.72
CA LEU A 633 15.20 20.13 11.68
C LEU A 633 16.46 20.46 12.48
N TYR A 634 17.46 21.06 11.85
CA TYR A 634 18.72 21.43 12.50
C TYR A 634 18.55 22.72 13.30
N GLN A 635 18.69 22.59 14.62
CA GLN A 635 18.85 23.69 15.55
C GLN A 635 19.94 23.31 16.54
N CYS A 636 20.76 24.28 16.97
CA CYS A 636 21.95 24.05 17.78
C CYS A 636 21.76 24.71 19.15
N TYR A 637 22.14 24.02 20.24
CA TYR A 637 22.10 24.64 21.56
C TYR A 637 23.06 25.85 21.62
N PRO A 638 22.77 26.89 22.42
CA PRO A 638 23.55 28.13 22.45
C PRO A 638 25.05 27.95 22.74
N ASN A 639 25.42 26.88 23.45
CA ASN A 639 26.81 26.58 23.83
C ASN A 639 27.60 25.84 22.74
N TYR A 640 26.97 25.49 21.62
CA TYR A 640 27.57 24.71 20.54
C TYR A 640 27.73 25.56 19.28
N GLN A 641 28.76 25.26 18.49
CA GLN A 641 29.03 25.98 17.25
C GLN A 641 28.01 25.62 16.17
N LEU A 642 27.41 26.62 15.53
CA LEU A 642 26.47 26.39 14.44
C LEU A 642 27.13 25.66 13.26
N LEU A 643 26.52 24.57 12.82
CA LEU A 643 26.88 23.87 11.59
C LEU A 643 26.16 24.48 10.39
N PHE A 644 26.78 24.33 9.23
CA PHE A 644 26.22 24.69 7.94
C PHE A 644 26.38 23.51 6.98
N ALA A 645 25.58 23.48 5.92
CA ALA A 645 25.76 22.50 4.86
C ALA A 645 27.20 22.56 4.32
N SER A 646 27.83 21.39 4.20
CA SER A 646 29.23 21.29 3.79
C SER A 646 29.46 21.87 2.40
N CYS A 647 28.45 21.82 1.51
CA CYS A 647 28.49 22.48 0.22
C CYS A 647 28.46 24.02 0.32
N SER A 648 27.82 24.59 1.34
CA SER A 648 27.64 26.05 1.47
C SER A 648 28.96 26.80 1.53
N SER A 649 29.99 26.26 2.21
CA SER A 649 31.29 26.95 2.29
C SER A 649 31.99 27.03 0.94
N ASP A 650 31.99 25.93 0.17
CA ASP A 650 32.59 25.88 -1.16
C ASP A 650 31.81 26.80 -2.12
N ILE A 651 30.48 26.73 -2.08
CA ILE A 651 29.58 27.54 -2.92
C ILE A 651 29.71 29.02 -2.60
N GLU A 652 29.68 29.41 -1.32
CA GLU A 652 29.69 30.83 -0.91
C GLU A 652 31.03 31.49 -1.27
N LYS A 653 32.15 30.80 -1.02
CA LYS A 653 33.49 31.32 -1.38
C LYS A 653 33.64 31.45 -2.90
N PHE A 654 33.29 30.41 -3.65
CA PHE A 654 33.35 30.45 -5.11
C PHE A 654 32.42 31.53 -5.67
N SER A 655 31.15 31.56 -5.25
CA SER A 655 30.14 32.49 -5.77
C SER A 655 30.50 33.94 -5.49
N ARG A 656 31.07 34.26 -4.31
CA ARG A 656 31.53 35.61 -3.97
C ARG A 656 32.67 36.06 -4.88
N ASP A 657 33.73 35.25 -5.00
CA ASP A 657 34.88 35.57 -5.85
C ASP A 657 34.47 35.64 -7.34
N PHE A 658 33.61 34.73 -7.78
CA PHE A 658 33.06 34.69 -9.14
C PHE A 658 32.20 35.93 -9.42
N ALA A 659 31.27 36.29 -8.54
CA ALA A 659 30.41 37.48 -8.72
C ALA A 659 31.22 38.78 -8.73
N GLU A 660 32.22 38.91 -7.86
CA GLU A 660 33.14 40.07 -7.88
C GLU A 660 33.95 40.12 -9.18
N CYS A 661 34.40 38.96 -9.67
CA CYS A 661 35.12 38.85 -10.95
C CYS A 661 34.26 39.33 -12.13
N ILE A 662 33.01 38.89 -12.20
CA ILE A 662 32.07 39.30 -13.26
C ILE A 662 31.75 40.79 -13.15
N LYS A 663 31.46 41.30 -11.94
CA LYS A 663 31.13 42.73 -11.73
C LYS A 663 32.26 43.67 -12.13
N ASN A 664 33.50 43.30 -11.84
CA ASN A 664 34.67 44.14 -12.05
C ASN A 664 35.40 43.86 -13.38
N GLY A 665 34.88 42.96 -14.23
CA GLY A 665 35.52 42.58 -15.50
C GLY A 665 36.94 42.00 -15.33
N ARG A 666 37.23 41.34 -14.20
CA ARG A 666 38.54 40.75 -13.91
C ARG A 666 38.70 39.40 -14.62
N SER A 667 39.95 38.91 -14.73
CA SER A 667 40.22 37.57 -15.28
C SER A 667 39.70 36.47 -14.36
N ILE A 668 38.86 35.59 -14.90
CA ILE A 668 38.30 34.45 -14.17
C ILE A 668 39.35 33.40 -13.81
N GLU A 669 40.50 33.38 -14.50
CA GLU A 669 41.59 32.43 -14.26
C GLU A 669 42.12 32.50 -12.82
N LEU A 670 42.14 33.70 -12.21
CA LEU A 670 42.54 33.88 -10.83
C LEU A 670 41.56 33.24 -9.85
N VAL A 671 40.25 33.35 -10.13
CA VAL A 671 39.19 32.70 -9.34
C VAL A 671 39.32 31.19 -9.47
N LEU A 672 39.52 30.68 -10.68
CA LEU A 672 39.67 29.24 -10.93
C LEU A 672 40.93 28.68 -10.27
N LYS A 673 42.07 29.38 -10.34
CA LYS A 673 43.29 28.96 -9.64
C LYS A 673 43.10 28.88 -8.13
N LYS A 674 42.36 29.82 -7.53
CA LYS A 674 42.02 29.82 -6.11
C LYS A 674 41.12 28.64 -5.72
N HIS A 675 40.25 28.18 -6.62
CA HIS A 675 39.23 27.16 -6.38
C HIS A 675 39.46 25.86 -7.17
N GLU A 676 40.71 25.53 -7.49
CA GLU A 676 41.08 24.41 -8.37
C GLU A 676 40.53 23.05 -7.90
N ALA A 677 40.34 22.88 -6.58
CA ALA A 677 39.75 21.68 -6.00
C ALA A 677 38.30 21.39 -6.49
N LEU A 678 37.58 22.39 -7.03
CA LEU A 678 36.23 22.21 -7.57
C LEU A 678 36.21 21.65 -8.99
N LYS A 679 37.35 21.67 -9.70
CA LYS A 679 37.47 21.29 -11.12
C LYS A 679 36.92 19.90 -11.45
N LYS A 680 37.06 18.95 -10.50
CA LYS A 680 36.66 17.54 -10.65
C LYS A 680 35.72 17.06 -9.53
N LYS A 681 35.13 17.98 -8.77
CA LYS A 681 34.44 17.66 -7.52
C LYS A 681 32.92 17.76 -7.67
N GLN A 682 32.23 16.72 -7.22
CA GLN A 682 30.81 16.79 -6.88
C GLN A 682 30.63 17.41 -5.50
N LEU A 683 29.72 18.36 -5.37
CA LEU A 683 29.38 19.00 -4.11
C LEU A 683 28.69 18.02 -3.15
N LYS A 684 28.92 18.18 -1.84
CA LYS A 684 28.43 17.26 -0.80
C LYS A 684 27.00 17.57 -0.35
N TYR A 685 26.04 17.33 -1.23
CA TYR A 685 24.59 17.42 -0.95
C TYR A 685 23.84 16.46 -1.88
N PRO A 686 22.53 16.20 -1.69
CA PRO A 686 21.84 15.10 -2.36
C PRO A 686 22.01 15.08 -3.87
N GLN A 687 21.94 16.25 -4.53
CA GLN A 687 22.01 16.34 -5.98
C GLN A 687 23.42 16.12 -6.54
N ALA A 688 24.45 16.20 -5.71
CA ALA A 688 25.84 15.96 -6.10
C ALA A 688 26.31 16.78 -7.31
N ASP A 689 25.74 17.98 -7.51
CA ASP A 689 26.09 18.84 -8.64
C ASP A 689 27.57 19.20 -8.65
N SER A 690 28.13 19.42 -9.85
CA SER A 690 29.34 20.24 -9.99
C SER A 690 29.01 21.71 -9.75
N ILE A 691 30.04 22.53 -9.47
CA ILE A 691 29.81 23.96 -9.24
C ILE A 691 29.17 24.64 -10.46
N ILE A 692 29.53 24.24 -11.69
CA ILE A 692 28.91 24.80 -12.90
C ILE A 692 27.47 24.37 -13.06
N LEU A 693 27.13 23.11 -12.75
CA LEU A 693 25.78 22.59 -12.93
C LEU A 693 24.81 23.24 -11.93
N LEU A 694 25.24 23.44 -10.68
CA LEU A 694 24.50 24.20 -9.68
C LEU A 694 24.27 25.64 -10.13
N MET A 695 25.31 26.32 -10.63
CA MET A 695 25.17 27.71 -11.10
C MET A 695 24.25 27.81 -12.32
N MET A 696 24.33 26.85 -13.26
CA MET A 696 23.40 26.77 -14.39
C MET A 696 21.95 26.59 -13.90
N LYS A 697 21.72 25.68 -12.95
CA LYS A 697 20.40 25.48 -12.31
C LYS A 697 19.87 26.78 -11.71
N MET A 698 20.69 27.49 -10.95
CA MET A 698 20.32 28.78 -10.34
C MET A 698 19.99 29.85 -11.40
N SER A 699 20.88 30.04 -12.38
CA SER A 699 20.71 31.07 -13.42
C SER A 699 19.49 30.81 -14.30
N TYR A 700 19.29 29.58 -14.76
CA TYR A 700 18.14 29.25 -15.60
C TYR A 700 16.83 29.30 -14.82
N GLU A 701 16.81 28.88 -13.54
CA GLU A 701 15.61 28.97 -12.71
C GLU A 701 15.19 30.42 -12.45
N LEU A 702 16.14 31.31 -12.19
CA LEU A 702 15.88 32.74 -12.02
C LEU A 702 15.31 33.36 -13.31
N LEU A 703 15.94 33.08 -14.46
CA LEU A 703 15.43 33.55 -15.76
C LEU A 703 14.04 33.01 -16.07
N ARG A 704 13.77 31.75 -15.72
CA ARG A 704 12.46 31.13 -15.88
C ARG A 704 11.41 31.85 -15.02
N LYS A 705 11.66 32.03 -13.73
CA LYS A 705 10.75 32.75 -12.81
C LYS A 705 10.49 34.19 -13.26
N LEU A 706 11.52 34.89 -13.74
CA LEU A 706 11.37 36.22 -14.34
C LEU A 706 10.42 36.21 -15.53
N ASN A 707 10.59 35.25 -16.45
CA ASN A 707 9.77 35.15 -17.65
C ASN A 707 8.29 34.88 -17.34
N TYR A 708 8.00 34.06 -16.33
CA TYR A 708 6.63 33.82 -15.86
C TYR A 708 6.03 35.05 -15.15
N ASN A 709 6.82 35.79 -14.38
CA ASN A 709 6.36 36.93 -13.57
C ASN A 709 6.57 38.30 -14.25
N LYS A 710 6.74 38.35 -15.58
CA LYS A 710 7.01 39.59 -16.35
C LYS A 710 6.03 40.73 -16.08
N GLN A 711 4.79 40.42 -15.70
CA GLN A 711 3.75 41.40 -15.42
C GLN A 711 3.81 41.99 -13.99
N MET A 712 4.50 41.33 -13.05
CA MET A 712 4.57 41.72 -11.64
C MET A 712 5.87 42.42 -11.25
N VAL A 713 6.92 42.33 -12.07
CA VAL A 713 8.24 42.93 -11.78
C VAL A 713 8.43 44.18 -12.66
N PRO A 714 8.77 45.34 -12.08
CA PRO A 714 9.08 46.54 -12.86
C PRO A 714 10.18 46.27 -13.90
N THR A 715 9.99 46.78 -15.12
CA THR A 715 10.85 46.49 -16.29
C THR A 715 12.34 46.77 -16.03
N GLY A 716 12.66 47.83 -15.28
CA GLY A 716 14.05 48.14 -14.92
C GLY A 716 14.72 47.04 -14.08
N ILE A 717 14.02 46.55 -13.05
CA ILE A 717 14.51 45.47 -12.17
C ILE A 717 14.60 44.15 -12.94
N ALA A 718 13.62 43.87 -13.79
CA ALA A 718 13.64 42.67 -14.63
C ALA A 718 14.84 42.65 -15.59
N ASN A 719 15.17 43.79 -16.19
CA ASN A 719 16.35 43.94 -17.04
C ASN A 719 17.65 43.76 -16.25
N GLU A 720 17.78 44.37 -15.08
CA GLU A 720 18.95 44.20 -14.21
C GLU A 720 19.19 42.73 -13.82
N ILE A 721 18.14 42.01 -13.41
CA ILE A 721 18.25 40.59 -13.06
C ILE A 721 18.62 39.75 -14.30
N SER A 722 18.04 40.07 -15.46
CA SER A 722 18.38 39.43 -16.73
C SER A 722 19.85 39.65 -17.10
N ASP A 723 20.36 40.87 -17.00
CA ASP A 723 21.75 41.21 -17.29
C ASP A 723 22.73 40.49 -16.35
N VAL A 724 22.41 40.43 -15.06
CA VAL A 724 23.18 39.67 -14.07
C VAL A 724 23.21 38.18 -14.43
N CYS A 725 22.06 37.58 -14.74
CA CYS A 725 21.99 36.17 -15.11
C CYS A 725 22.76 35.88 -16.41
N ASN A 726 22.66 36.77 -17.41
CA ASN A 726 23.42 36.65 -18.65
C ASN A 726 24.92 36.77 -18.42
N GLY A 727 25.36 37.70 -17.56
CA GLY A 727 26.76 37.83 -17.14
C GLY A 727 27.27 36.58 -16.43
N MET A 728 26.46 35.97 -15.56
CA MET A 728 26.79 34.69 -14.93
C MET A 728 26.93 33.57 -15.96
N ILE A 729 26.00 33.43 -16.91
CA ILE A 729 26.05 32.41 -17.96
C ILE A 729 27.30 32.58 -18.84
N GLN A 730 27.65 33.82 -19.20
CA GLN A 730 28.89 34.11 -19.92
C GLN A 730 30.12 33.70 -19.10
N GLY A 731 30.14 34.00 -17.80
CA GLY A 731 31.17 33.54 -16.88
C GLY A 731 31.27 32.02 -16.83
N ILE A 732 30.14 31.31 -16.73
CA ILE A 732 30.08 29.84 -16.73
C ILE A 732 30.69 29.26 -18.00
N ARG A 733 30.41 29.83 -19.19
CA ARG A 733 31.05 29.40 -20.44
C ARG A 733 32.56 29.55 -20.38
N LYS A 734 33.08 30.61 -19.75
CA LYS A 734 34.52 30.78 -19.56
C LYS A 734 35.10 29.76 -18.58
N VAL A 735 34.36 29.37 -17.54
CA VAL A 735 34.75 28.25 -16.66
C VAL A 735 34.82 26.94 -17.45
N ILE A 736 33.83 26.66 -18.31
CA ILE A 736 33.79 25.45 -19.15
C ILE A 736 35.01 25.36 -20.09
N GLU A 737 35.45 26.48 -20.66
CA GLU A 737 36.64 26.54 -21.52
C GLU A 737 37.94 26.25 -20.74
N LEU A 738 38.04 26.72 -19.50
CA LEU A 738 39.24 26.63 -18.68
C LEU A 738 39.31 25.34 -17.84
N TRP A 739 38.15 24.74 -17.53
CA TRP A 739 37.99 23.50 -16.77
C TRP A 739 37.23 22.46 -17.60
N PRO A 740 37.77 21.97 -18.73
CA PRO A 740 37.07 20.99 -19.57
C PRO A 740 36.74 19.69 -18.82
N GLU A 741 37.45 19.31 -17.76
CA GLU A 741 37.15 18.09 -17.00
C GLU A 741 35.86 18.15 -16.19
N ILE A 742 35.26 19.34 -16.01
CA ILE A 742 34.04 19.52 -15.22
C ILE A 742 32.77 19.21 -16.01
N VAL A 743 32.85 19.17 -17.35
CA VAL A 743 31.68 19.21 -18.25
C VAL A 743 30.86 17.92 -18.27
N ASN A 744 31.45 16.81 -17.81
CA ASN A 744 30.81 15.49 -17.74
C ASN A 744 30.42 15.09 -16.30
N ILE A 745 30.66 15.95 -15.31
CA ILE A 745 30.23 15.67 -13.94
C ILE A 745 28.70 15.83 -13.88
N THR A 746 28.03 14.71 -13.63
CA THR A 746 26.57 14.66 -13.55
C THR A 746 26.05 15.01 -12.16
N ASP A 747 24.76 15.33 -12.10
CA ASP A 747 24.02 15.27 -10.86
C ASP A 747 23.59 13.83 -10.51
N PHE A 748 22.87 13.70 -9.40
CA PHE A 748 22.24 12.46 -8.91
C PHE A 748 21.20 11.81 -9.83
N LYS A 749 20.67 12.54 -10.81
CA LYS A 749 19.77 12.04 -11.86
C LYS A 749 20.57 11.71 -13.13
N TYR A 750 21.89 11.67 -13.03
CA TYR A 750 22.82 11.50 -14.15
C TYR A 750 22.70 12.58 -15.23
N GLN A 751 22.12 13.76 -14.90
CA GLN A 751 22.01 14.85 -15.84
C GLN A 751 23.34 15.57 -16.01
N THR A 752 23.74 15.82 -17.26
CA THR A 752 24.97 16.57 -17.59
C THR A 752 24.67 18.07 -17.77
N PRO A 753 25.68 18.94 -17.62
CA PRO A 753 25.62 20.33 -18.09
C PRO A 753 25.11 20.46 -19.53
N LEU A 754 25.48 19.52 -20.41
CA LEU A 754 25.08 19.53 -21.82
C LEU A 754 23.57 19.31 -22.00
N MET A 755 23.00 18.33 -21.29
CA MET A 755 21.54 18.12 -21.25
C MET A 755 20.82 19.35 -20.72
N PHE A 756 21.34 19.96 -19.64
CA PHE A 756 20.71 21.10 -19.00
C PHE A 756 20.72 22.35 -19.90
N ALA A 757 21.83 22.64 -20.57
CA ALA A 757 21.91 23.73 -21.56
C ALA A 757 20.97 23.49 -22.75
N ALA A 758 20.92 22.26 -23.27
CA ALA A 758 20.02 21.89 -24.37
C ALA A 758 18.53 22.04 -23.99
N ASN A 759 18.15 21.61 -22.79
CA ASN A 759 16.78 21.73 -22.28
C ASN A 759 16.36 23.21 -22.09
N ASN A 760 17.30 24.09 -21.78
CA ASN A 760 17.04 25.53 -21.56
C ASN A 760 17.25 26.38 -22.81
N LYS A 761 17.38 25.76 -24.00
CA LYS A 761 17.58 26.43 -25.29
C LYS A 761 18.86 27.29 -25.37
N ASP A 762 19.83 27.04 -24.50
CA ASP A 762 21.10 27.78 -24.45
C ASP A 762 22.13 27.11 -25.38
N TYR A 763 21.89 27.21 -26.69
CA TYR A 763 22.73 26.61 -27.72
C TYR A 763 24.18 27.14 -27.72
N GLN A 764 24.42 28.33 -27.14
CA GLN A 764 25.77 28.89 -26.98
C GLN A 764 26.54 28.17 -25.88
N THR A 765 25.89 27.84 -24.76
CA THR A 765 26.51 26.98 -23.73
C THR A 765 26.66 25.54 -24.22
N VAL A 766 25.71 25.01 -25.00
CA VAL A 766 25.88 23.73 -25.72
C VAL A 766 27.16 23.77 -26.56
N LYS A 767 27.34 24.79 -27.40
CA LYS A 767 28.55 24.95 -28.23
C LYS A 767 29.84 25.00 -27.39
N ALA A 768 29.83 25.71 -26.26
CA ALA A 768 31.00 25.79 -25.36
C ALA A 768 31.33 24.43 -24.73
N LEU A 769 30.32 23.70 -24.26
CA LEU A 769 30.47 22.36 -23.69
C LEU A 769 31.02 21.36 -24.72
N LEU A 770 30.51 21.39 -25.96
CA LEU A 770 31.00 20.53 -27.04
C LEU A 770 32.46 20.81 -27.41
N LYS A 771 32.86 22.09 -27.45
CA LYS A 771 34.28 22.47 -27.65
C LYS A 771 35.20 21.99 -26.53
N SER A 772 34.66 21.83 -25.33
CA SER A 772 35.36 21.29 -24.15
C SER A 772 35.21 19.76 -24.03
N ASN A 773 34.85 19.06 -25.11
CA ASN A 773 34.69 17.60 -25.17
C ASN A 773 33.65 17.04 -24.18
N ALA A 774 32.52 17.72 -24.01
CA ALA A 774 31.37 17.12 -23.33
C ALA A 774 30.87 15.88 -24.08
N ASP A 775 30.63 14.81 -23.32
CA ASP A 775 30.11 13.55 -23.85
C ASP A 775 28.63 13.71 -24.23
N LEU A 776 28.36 13.51 -25.51
CA LEU A 776 27.06 13.65 -26.16
C LEU A 776 26.09 12.53 -25.80
N ASN A 777 26.63 11.37 -25.44
CA ASN A 777 25.93 10.09 -25.40
C ASN A 777 25.62 9.63 -23.96
N LEU A 778 26.08 10.37 -22.95
CA LEU A 778 25.62 10.16 -21.58
C LEU A 778 24.09 10.24 -21.51
N GLN A 779 23.51 9.36 -20.71
CA GLN A 779 22.08 9.26 -20.48
C GLN A 779 21.75 9.62 -19.03
N ASP A 780 20.66 10.37 -18.83
CA ASP A 780 20.10 10.58 -17.50
C ASP A 780 19.48 9.28 -16.96
N PHE A 781 18.99 9.31 -15.71
CA PHE A 781 18.42 8.11 -15.08
C PHE A 781 17.23 7.52 -15.85
N THR A 782 16.55 8.30 -16.71
CA THR A 782 15.47 7.84 -17.58
C THR A 782 15.94 7.52 -19.00
N GLY A 783 17.24 7.37 -19.23
CA GLY A 783 17.81 7.08 -20.55
C GLY A 783 17.86 8.28 -21.52
N ARG A 784 17.56 9.51 -21.11
CA ARG A 784 17.53 10.67 -22.03
C ARG A 784 18.92 11.25 -22.25
N THR A 785 19.24 11.57 -23.50
CA THR A 785 20.47 12.25 -23.91
C THR A 785 20.28 13.76 -24.07
N ALA A 786 21.37 14.50 -24.36
CA ALA A 786 21.26 15.92 -24.71
C ALA A 786 20.41 16.16 -25.98
N LEU A 787 20.35 15.20 -26.91
CA LEU A 787 19.52 15.31 -28.11
C LEU A 787 18.03 15.20 -27.77
N HIS A 788 17.67 14.30 -26.84
CA HIS A 788 16.31 14.24 -26.29
C HIS A 788 15.94 15.57 -25.62
N ALA A 789 16.85 16.16 -24.85
CA ALA A 789 16.63 17.45 -24.20
C ALA A 789 16.43 18.60 -25.21
N ALA A 790 17.19 18.61 -26.32
CA ALA A 790 17.02 19.59 -27.40
C ALA A 790 15.68 19.43 -28.14
N ALA A 791 15.26 18.19 -28.41
CA ALA A 791 13.96 17.88 -29.01
C ALA A 791 12.81 18.30 -28.07
N ALA A 792 12.90 17.91 -26.79
CA ALA A 792 11.96 18.26 -25.73
C ALA A 792 11.78 19.78 -25.56
N SER A 793 12.86 20.55 -25.69
CA SER A 793 12.85 22.02 -25.52
C SER A 793 12.50 22.78 -26.79
N ARG A 794 12.32 22.08 -27.92
CA ARG A 794 12.14 22.69 -29.24
C ARG A 794 13.28 23.63 -29.63
N CYS A 795 14.52 23.18 -29.45
CA CYS A 795 15.73 23.95 -29.77
C CYS A 795 16.50 23.33 -30.95
N CYS A 796 16.04 23.62 -32.17
CA CYS A 796 16.66 23.13 -33.41
C CYS A 796 18.16 23.46 -33.51
N LYS A 797 18.61 24.63 -33.02
CA LYS A 797 20.05 24.97 -32.97
C LYS A 797 20.87 24.03 -32.09
N SER A 798 20.36 23.66 -30.91
CA SER A 798 21.04 22.69 -30.05
C SER A 798 21.04 21.31 -30.69
N ALA A 799 19.93 20.89 -31.29
CA ALA A 799 19.85 19.60 -32.01
C ALA A 799 20.86 19.54 -33.17
N SER A 800 20.96 20.59 -34.00
CA SER A 800 21.93 20.69 -35.09
C SER A 800 23.36 20.57 -34.59
N LEU A 801 23.72 21.33 -33.55
CA LEU A 801 25.06 21.27 -32.96
C LEU A 801 25.41 19.86 -32.45
N LEU A 802 24.47 19.20 -31.77
CA LEU A 802 24.69 17.85 -31.25
C LEU A 802 24.90 16.82 -32.37
N LEU A 803 24.10 16.89 -33.45
CA LEU A 803 24.21 16.03 -34.62
C LEU A 803 25.51 16.28 -35.40
N GLU A 804 25.91 17.54 -35.58
CA GLU A 804 27.16 17.95 -36.23
C GLU A 804 28.40 17.44 -35.50
N HIS A 805 28.33 17.33 -34.16
CA HIS A 805 29.41 16.78 -33.33
C HIS A 805 29.35 15.26 -33.18
N GLY A 806 28.45 14.59 -33.91
CA GLY A 806 28.42 13.12 -34.02
C GLY A 806 27.80 12.40 -32.83
N CYS A 807 26.74 12.94 -32.21
CA CYS A 807 26.00 12.18 -31.20
C CYS A 807 25.38 10.89 -31.78
N ASP A 808 25.25 9.88 -30.92
CA ASP A 808 24.47 8.69 -31.20
C ASP A 808 22.98 9.01 -30.99
N ALA A 809 22.28 9.24 -32.10
CA ALA A 809 20.86 9.57 -32.09
C ALA A 809 19.95 8.35 -31.88
N THR A 810 20.51 7.13 -31.94
CA THR A 810 19.76 5.86 -31.81
C THR A 810 19.51 5.47 -30.36
N LEU A 811 20.19 6.14 -29.41
CA LEU A 811 19.94 5.94 -27.98
C LEU A 811 18.48 6.21 -27.62
N ILE A 812 17.94 5.36 -26.75
CA ILE A 812 16.54 5.35 -26.34
C ILE A 812 16.39 5.67 -24.85
N ASN A 813 15.30 6.33 -24.49
CA ASN A 813 14.91 6.56 -23.10
C ASN A 813 14.26 5.29 -22.47
N GLU A 814 13.85 5.34 -21.21
CA GLU A 814 13.16 4.24 -20.51
C GLU A 814 11.86 3.78 -21.19
N GLU A 815 11.22 4.63 -22.01
CA GLU A 815 10.04 4.29 -22.81
C GLU A 815 10.43 3.62 -24.14
N GLY A 816 11.71 3.31 -24.38
CA GLY A 816 12.21 2.89 -25.68
C GLY A 816 12.23 4.01 -26.73
N ALA A 817 11.88 5.24 -26.38
CA ALA A 817 11.70 6.32 -27.32
C ALA A 817 13.02 7.00 -27.68
N THR A 818 13.24 7.25 -28.96
CA THR A 818 14.35 8.06 -29.49
C THR A 818 14.09 9.57 -29.38
N ALA A 819 15.09 10.38 -29.73
CA ALA A 819 14.91 11.82 -29.86
C ALA A 819 13.86 12.20 -30.93
N LEU A 820 13.68 11.37 -31.97
CA LEU A 820 12.65 11.59 -32.99
C LEU A 820 11.24 11.37 -32.44
N HIS A 821 11.00 10.30 -31.67
CA HIS A 821 9.74 10.13 -30.94
C HIS A 821 9.45 11.31 -30.01
N THR A 822 10.49 11.83 -29.34
CA THR A 822 10.36 12.99 -28.47
C THR A 822 9.98 14.24 -29.27
N ALA A 823 10.64 14.49 -30.41
CA ALA A 823 10.32 15.62 -31.30
C ALA A 823 8.89 15.51 -31.86
N THR A 824 8.46 14.30 -32.25
CA THR A 824 7.09 14.00 -32.67
C THR A 824 6.09 14.34 -31.57
N ARG A 825 6.28 13.87 -30.33
CA ARG A 825 5.42 14.22 -29.19
C ARG A 825 5.38 15.72 -28.89
N MET A 826 6.48 16.43 -29.13
CA MET A 826 6.52 17.88 -28.96
C MET A 826 5.94 18.61 -30.18
N GLY A 827 5.69 17.93 -31.30
CA GLY A 827 5.18 18.54 -32.51
C GLY A 827 6.10 19.61 -33.13
N ASP A 828 7.42 19.45 -33.01
CA ASP A 828 8.40 20.41 -33.53
C ASP A 828 8.90 20.03 -34.93
N LEU A 829 8.17 20.47 -35.95
CA LEU A 829 8.43 20.15 -37.36
C LEU A 829 9.89 20.42 -37.79
N PRO A 830 10.51 21.59 -37.52
CA PRO A 830 11.92 21.83 -37.83
C PRO A 830 12.91 20.82 -37.24
N ILE A 831 12.64 20.27 -36.04
CA ILE A 831 13.53 19.25 -35.44
C ILE A 831 13.28 17.89 -36.06
N ILE A 832 12.03 17.55 -36.37
CA ILE A 832 11.66 16.31 -37.05
C ILE A 832 12.35 16.24 -38.41
N GLU A 833 12.21 17.29 -39.23
CA GLU A 833 12.88 17.39 -40.54
C GLU A 833 14.39 17.24 -40.40
N LEU A 834 15.01 17.96 -39.46
CA LEU A 834 16.44 17.88 -39.21
C LEU A 834 16.90 16.47 -38.80
N LEU A 835 16.16 15.81 -37.91
CA LEU A 835 16.48 14.46 -37.44
C LEU A 835 16.34 13.44 -38.57
N ILE A 836 15.29 13.53 -39.38
CA ILE A 836 15.08 12.65 -40.55
C ILE A 836 16.18 12.87 -41.60
N GLU A 837 16.51 14.13 -41.90
CA GLU A 837 17.55 14.48 -42.88
C GLU A 837 18.93 13.94 -42.45
N LYS A 838 19.30 14.11 -41.17
CA LYS A 838 20.64 13.74 -40.68
C LYS A 838 20.77 12.29 -40.21
N ARG A 839 19.66 11.66 -39.80
CA ARG A 839 19.60 10.34 -39.15
C ARG A 839 18.32 9.58 -39.59
N PRO A 840 18.18 9.23 -40.88
CA PRO A 840 17.00 8.54 -41.39
C PRO A 840 16.74 7.17 -40.76
N GLU A 841 17.76 6.54 -40.14
CA GLU A 841 17.64 5.29 -39.40
C GLU A 841 16.63 5.37 -38.23
N LEU A 842 16.39 6.56 -37.67
CA LEU A 842 15.48 6.75 -36.54
C LEU A 842 14.01 6.47 -36.89
N LEU A 843 13.65 6.50 -38.19
CA LEU A 843 12.30 6.24 -38.69
C LEU A 843 11.81 4.82 -38.37
N LYS A 844 12.74 3.88 -38.19
CA LYS A 844 12.44 2.44 -38.05
C LYS A 844 12.59 1.92 -36.62
N ILE A 845 13.03 2.75 -35.69
CA ILE A 845 13.20 2.34 -34.30
C ILE A 845 11.83 2.35 -33.64
N GLU A 846 11.49 1.24 -32.99
CA GLU A 846 10.27 1.09 -32.22
C GLU A 846 10.52 1.49 -30.75
N ASP A 847 9.54 2.13 -30.14
CA ASP A 847 9.51 2.35 -28.69
C ASP A 847 9.17 1.04 -27.93
N SER A 848 9.09 1.11 -26.59
CA SER A 848 8.79 -0.08 -25.78
C SER A 848 7.40 -0.68 -26.02
N LYS A 849 6.51 0.04 -26.71
CA LYS A 849 5.18 -0.41 -27.12
C LYS A 849 5.15 -0.93 -28.57
N GLY A 850 6.29 -0.98 -29.25
CA GLY A 850 6.36 -1.38 -30.66
C GLY A 850 5.93 -0.28 -31.63
N ILE A 851 5.87 0.98 -31.19
CA ILE A 851 5.39 2.11 -32.00
C ILE A 851 6.59 2.85 -32.60
N ILE A 852 6.57 3.10 -33.91
CA ILE A 852 7.56 3.95 -34.61
C ILE A 852 7.12 5.43 -34.66
N PRO A 853 8.02 6.40 -34.94
CA PRO A 853 7.67 7.83 -34.90
C PRO A 853 6.52 8.25 -35.81
N GLU A 854 6.42 7.67 -37.01
CA GLU A 854 5.31 7.93 -37.95
C GLU A 854 3.96 7.44 -37.37
N GLN A 855 3.94 6.24 -36.78
CA GLN A 855 2.73 5.68 -36.19
C GLN A 855 2.26 6.52 -34.99
N LEU A 856 3.20 6.97 -34.15
CA LEU A 856 2.92 7.91 -33.07
C LEU A 856 2.33 9.23 -33.59
N ALA A 857 2.91 9.81 -34.66
CA ALA A 857 2.39 11.03 -35.28
C ALA A 857 0.96 10.80 -35.79
N ARG A 858 0.72 9.67 -36.47
CA ARG A 858 -0.58 9.27 -37.01
C ARG A 858 -1.62 9.07 -35.92
N GLU A 859 -1.26 8.43 -34.81
CA GLU A 859 -2.14 8.22 -33.65
C GLU A 859 -2.59 9.58 -33.09
N ILE A 860 -1.65 10.49 -32.83
CA ILE A 860 -1.97 11.82 -32.30
C ILE A 860 -2.80 12.62 -33.31
N ALA A 861 -2.45 12.60 -34.61
CA ALA A 861 -3.12 13.37 -35.66
C ALA A 861 -4.58 12.92 -35.90
N ASN A 862 -4.86 11.61 -35.80
CA ASN A 862 -6.16 11.03 -36.14
C ASN A 862 -7.06 10.75 -34.94
N ASN A 863 -6.52 10.72 -33.72
CA ASN A 863 -7.28 10.44 -32.50
C ASN A 863 -7.34 11.68 -31.57
N PRO A 864 -8.49 12.39 -31.51
CA PRO A 864 -8.67 13.54 -30.61
C PRO A 864 -8.42 13.21 -29.14
N LEU A 865 -8.80 12.00 -28.68
CA LEU A 865 -8.55 11.58 -27.30
C LEU A 865 -7.05 11.43 -27.02
N ALA A 866 -6.28 10.88 -27.96
CA ALA A 866 -4.83 10.76 -27.81
C ALA A 866 -4.17 12.15 -27.75
N TYR A 867 -4.63 13.09 -28.57
CA TYR A 867 -4.20 14.49 -28.51
C TYR A 867 -4.57 15.14 -27.16
N ASP A 868 -5.79 14.93 -26.65
CA ASP A 868 -6.22 15.48 -25.36
C ASP A 868 -5.43 14.88 -24.18
N VAL A 869 -5.13 13.59 -24.21
CA VAL A 869 -4.25 12.93 -23.23
C VAL A 869 -2.85 13.54 -23.27
N LEU A 870 -2.26 13.68 -24.46
CA LEU A 870 -0.96 14.32 -24.64
C LEU A 870 -0.98 15.78 -24.18
N LYS A 871 -2.05 16.52 -24.50
CA LYS A 871 -2.27 17.90 -24.07
C LYS A 871 -2.27 18.02 -22.56
N ASN A 872 -3.07 17.19 -21.89
CA ASN A 872 -3.14 17.21 -20.43
C ASN A 872 -1.78 16.86 -19.80
N PHE A 873 -1.08 15.86 -20.34
CA PHE A 873 0.26 15.49 -19.91
C PHE A 873 1.29 16.62 -20.09
N LEU A 874 1.33 17.28 -21.25
CA LEU A 874 2.25 18.39 -21.49
C LEU A 874 1.93 19.61 -20.62
N LEU A 875 0.65 19.89 -20.39
CA LEU A 875 0.22 20.97 -19.50
C LEU A 875 0.57 20.68 -18.04
N SER A 876 0.42 19.43 -17.56
CA SER A 876 0.86 19.06 -16.21
C SER A 876 2.37 19.18 -16.02
N GLU A 877 3.15 18.99 -17.10
CA GLU A 877 4.60 19.23 -17.14
C GLU A 877 4.98 20.71 -17.38
N GLY A 878 3.99 21.61 -17.47
CA GLY A 878 4.22 23.04 -17.72
C GLY A 878 4.78 23.37 -19.11
N ARG A 879 4.61 22.48 -20.09
CA ARG A 879 5.09 22.62 -21.47
C ARG A 879 4.02 23.23 -22.37
N SER A 880 4.46 23.93 -23.43
CA SER A 880 3.54 24.42 -24.46
C SER A 880 3.20 23.31 -25.46
N ILE A 881 1.95 23.26 -25.91
CA ILE A 881 1.46 22.32 -26.93
C ILE A 881 1.21 23.03 -28.27
N VAL A 882 1.52 22.37 -29.38
CA VAL A 882 1.18 22.83 -30.73
C VAL A 882 -0.27 22.50 -31.06
N ARG A 883 -0.81 23.07 -32.14
CA ARG A 883 -2.20 22.78 -32.54
C ARG A 883 -2.33 21.34 -33.01
N HIS A 884 -3.54 20.77 -32.92
CA HIS A 884 -3.79 19.40 -33.38
C HIS A 884 -3.48 19.25 -34.88
N GLU A 885 -3.75 20.28 -35.67
CA GLU A 885 -3.43 20.36 -37.10
C GLU A 885 -1.92 20.22 -37.38
N THR A 886 -1.05 20.67 -36.48
CA THR A 886 0.40 20.53 -36.65
C THR A 886 0.82 19.07 -36.70
N TYR A 887 0.11 18.15 -36.03
CA TYR A 887 0.40 16.72 -36.13
C TYR A 887 0.00 16.12 -37.47
N LYS A 888 -0.96 16.73 -38.19
CA LYS A 888 -1.30 16.35 -39.56
C LYS A 888 -0.20 16.79 -40.52
N GLU A 889 0.30 18.02 -40.35
CA GLU A 889 1.46 18.52 -41.12
C GLU A 889 2.71 17.66 -40.88
N ILE A 890 2.95 17.22 -39.65
CA ILE A 890 4.06 16.31 -39.31
C ILE A 890 3.93 14.97 -40.04
N LEU A 891 2.70 14.46 -40.20
CA LEU A 891 2.48 13.21 -40.91
C LEU A 891 2.81 13.31 -42.41
N GLU A 892 2.77 14.51 -42.99
CA GLU A 892 3.18 14.73 -44.40
C GLU A 892 4.71 14.69 -44.58
N VAL A 893 5.48 14.84 -43.48
CA VAL A 893 6.95 14.81 -43.49
C VAL A 893 7.52 13.38 -43.29
N PHE A 894 6.76 12.51 -42.62
CA PHE A 894 7.07 11.09 -42.53
C PHE A 894 6.71 10.35 -43.83
#